data_AF-A0AAN7SFH2-F1
#
_entry.id   AF-A0AAN7SFH2-F1
#
_cell.length_a   1.000
_cell.length_b   1.000
_cell.length_c   1.000
_cell.angle_alpha   90.00
_cell.angle_beta   90.00
_cell.angle_gamma   90.00
#
_symmetry.space_group_name_H-M   'P 1'
#
loop_
_entity.id
_entity.type
_entity.pdbx_description
1 polymer ?
#
loop_
_entity_poly.entity_id
_entity_poly.type
_entity_poly.pdbx_seq_one_letter_code
_entity_poly.pdbx_strand_id
1 'polypeptide(L)'
;MAGLKIWSVLLVILYHFCQRCIPCGISTHVEIAHRALEFFIKHEGNVNYRQHSDSFFLPSFSQLLLNHQDAFQAGSIYPDAFYPSICKSGIFHDVSEDTHWSPFLSTSIRYIRMNYPQPWEEATEKLVAFLFGIASHMVADVSWHSLGIDQGFLKAMGEIDFYGSYSEAHSAGDFGGDVLSQFELDFSYLASNWYVPVKDLAAIYKEFYGREIITESTITDCTYLLFLELHGERLAVAKLFPTYASKSPFLVEKFHEYFLGGVDDMAFWTNNIFELTSHMLENGTSGCFLPENPLFINCTREHKDSYNRNKQSKNERHKNTTSLLTKTLGKDINYTERGVHFNIQSWATNSLHLINRAFATNVRRVLAATHQKSSKYISKPAASYFLTSPYARLGWAMISADLNQDGYEDLVVGAPGYSTLGRVQIGRVYVVYGNQSGLPLEDMDLDGKADQVLQGHQPSGRFGSALAVLDFNEDGVPDLAIGAPSVGSQFLTYKGAVYVYFGTEGRGLASQPNVTITCQYSYCNLGWSLLAADVDGDGNADLVVGSPYAPGGGQQRGFVVAFYSYFNRSDQGLLSVEGANWMVKGEENYAWFGFSLDSCQLENVTLLLIDSLSRISFISSVLHQAGLALVYDLTDSTKPSLLSTFSGDRMFSRFGGDVYLSDLDNDGLDEMIVTSPLRTNDISTILFGGAAGRVYIYNGKQASSGNVTGHCKSWVSPCPEDWAQYVLISPEVSNQKTKVLREIKKSHFKKTIISIITSNVILQKLSRFGSSIITVKSERKKEVVVAAERSSAKARLGGRLFVYLL
;
A
#
# COMPACT_ATOMS: atom_id res chain seq x y z
N MET A 1 -30.64 -23.35 -20.53
CA MET A 1 -30.81 -22.12 -21.35
C MET A 1 -31.29 -20.91 -20.57
N ALA A 2 -32.03 -21.05 -19.45
CA ALA A 2 -32.41 -19.91 -18.59
C ALA A 2 -31.22 -19.24 -17.86
N GLY A 3 -30.20 -20.00 -17.46
CA GLY A 3 -29.02 -19.45 -16.76
C GLY A 3 -28.09 -18.55 -17.61
N LEU A 4 -28.06 -18.71 -18.94
CA LEU A 4 -27.26 -17.85 -19.84
C LEU A 4 -27.90 -16.47 -20.06
N LYS A 5 -29.22 -16.35 -19.96
CA LYS A 5 -29.93 -15.06 -20.07
C LYS A 5 -29.78 -14.20 -18.82
N ILE A 6 -29.65 -14.82 -17.64
CA ILE A 6 -29.38 -14.12 -16.39
C ILE A 6 -27.95 -13.56 -16.38
N TRP A 7 -26.98 -14.33 -16.88
CA TRP A 7 -25.56 -13.95 -16.94
C TRP A 7 -25.27 -12.75 -17.86
N SER A 8 -25.94 -12.70 -19.02
CA SER A 8 -25.81 -11.58 -19.96
C SER A 8 -26.48 -10.31 -19.43
N VAL A 9 -27.59 -10.45 -18.71
CA VAL A 9 -28.24 -9.32 -18.03
C VAL A 9 -27.40 -8.82 -16.85
N LEU A 10 -26.79 -9.70 -16.04
CA LEU A 10 -25.94 -9.32 -14.90
C LEU A 10 -24.64 -8.63 -15.34
N LEU A 11 -24.03 -9.06 -16.45
CA LEU A 11 -22.86 -8.42 -17.05
C LEU A 11 -23.17 -7.07 -17.70
N VAL A 12 -24.32 -6.93 -18.38
CA VAL A 12 -24.77 -5.64 -18.93
C VAL A 12 -25.19 -4.68 -17.82
N ILE A 13 -25.76 -5.19 -16.73
CA ILE A 13 -26.04 -4.44 -15.50
C ILE A 13 -24.73 -3.98 -14.86
N LEU A 14 -23.77 -4.86 -14.56
CA LEU A 14 -22.47 -4.46 -14.01
C LEU A 14 -21.75 -3.43 -14.90
N TYR A 15 -21.82 -3.59 -16.23
CA TYR A 15 -21.20 -2.67 -17.20
C TYR A 15 -21.86 -1.27 -17.25
N HIS A 16 -23.18 -1.16 -17.08
CA HIS A 16 -23.88 0.13 -17.05
C HIS A 16 -24.02 0.73 -15.63
N PHE A 17 -23.93 -0.08 -14.58
CA PHE A 17 -23.98 0.36 -13.18
C PHE A 17 -22.64 0.94 -12.71
N CYS A 18 -21.51 0.44 -13.22
CA CYS A 18 -20.15 0.92 -12.89
C CYS A 18 -19.86 2.41 -13.15
N GLN A 19 -20.72 3.14 -13.85
CA GLN A 19 -20.43 4.52 -14.22
C GLN A 19 -21.25 5.58 -13.47
N ARG A 20 -22.31 5.21 -12.73
CA ARG A 20 -23.26 6.24 -12.23
C ARG A 20 -23.84 6.03 -10.83
N CYS A 21 -23.66 4.89 -10.18
CA CYS A 21 -24.22 4.63 -8.84
C CYS A 21 -23.40 3.54 -8.14
N ILE A 22 -22.17 3.82 -7.73
CA ILE A 22 -21.45 2.94 -6.82
C ILE A 22 -21.13 3.75 -5.55
N PRO A 23 -21.43 3.22 -4.35
CA PRO A 23 -20.88 3.74 -3.09
C PRO A 23 -19.35 3.86 -3.15
N CYS A 24 -18.76 4.70 -2.32
CA CYS A 24 -17.32 4.93 -2.35
C CYS A 24 -16.59 3.70 -1.77
N GLY A 25 -15.63 3.14 -2.51
CA GLY A 25 -14.57 2.32 -1.93
C GLY A 25 -15.00 1.15 -1.04
N ILE A 26 -16.04 0.36 -1.36
CA ILE A 26 -16.63 -0.64 -0.44
C ILE A 26 -15.57 -1.61 0.11
N SER A 27 -14.82 -2.26 -0.78
CA SER A 27 -13.79 -3.21 -0.38
C SER A 27 -12.58 -2.53 0.24
N THR A 28 -12.30 -1.31 -0.20
CA THR A 28 -11.20 -0.47 0.29
C THR A 28 -11.44 -0.05 1.74
N HIS A 29 -12.65 0.36 2.13
CA HIS A 29 -13.00 0.68 3.51
C HIS A 29 -12.87 -0.52 4.44
N VAL A 30 -13.30 -1.70 3.98
CA VAL A 30 -13.14 -2.93 4.77
C VAL A 30 -11.66 -3.26 4.98
N GLU A 31 -10.81 -3.07 3.96
CA GLU A 31 -9.36 -3.25 4.10
C GLU A 31 -8.74 -2.24 5.08
N ILE A 32 -9.13 -0.96 5.03
CA ILE A 32 -8.64 0.07 5.94
C ILE A 32 -8.98 -0.30 7.39
N ALA A 33 -10.24 -0.66 7.64
CA ALA A 33 -10.72 -1.08 8.95
C ALA A 33 -9.99 -2.34 9.45
N HIS A 34 -9.76 -3.31 8.55
CA HIS A 34 -9.01 -4.52 8.84
C HIS A 34 -7.56 -4.23 9.24
N ARG A 35 -6.83 -3.43 8.45
CA ARG A 35 -5.44 -3.03 8.75
C ARG A 35 -5.31 -2.31 10.08
N ALA A 36 -6.25 -1.41 10.38
CA ALA A 36 -6.25 -0.69 11.63
C ALA A 36 -6.44 -1.61 12.85
N LEU A 37 -7.30 -2.61 12.72
CA LEU A 37 -7.59 -3.59 13.77
C LEU A 37 -6.39 -4.49 14.08
N GLU A 38 -5.58 -4.86 13.08
CA GLU A 38 -4.40 -5.74 13.26
C GLU A 38 -3.41 -5.21 14.30
N PHE A 39 -3.29 -3.89 14.46
CA PHE A 39 -2.39 -3.24 15.42
C PHE A 39 -3.11 -2.47 16.52
N PHE A 40 -4.43 -2.63 16.63
CA PHE A 40 -5.23 -1.96 17.65
C PHE A 40 -5.08 -2.62 19.02
N ILE A 41 -4.44 -1.89 19.94
CA ILE A 41 -4.41 -2.20 21.37
C ILE A 41 -5.54 -1.42 22.05
N LYS A 42 -6.10 -2.03 23.10
CA LYS A 42 -6.37 -1.23 24.29
C LYS A 42 -5.78 -1.88 25.54
N HIS A 43 -4.96 -1.09 26.25
CA HIS A 43 -4.50 -1.35 27.61
C HIS A 43 -5.68 -1.30 28.58
N GLU A 44 -5.74 -2.31 29.47
CA GLU A 44 -6.51 -2.38 30.73
C GLU A 44 -7.38 -1.14 31.03
N GLY A 45 -8.60 -1.12 30.48
CA GLY A 45 -9.67 -0.25 30.93
C GLY A 45 -10.58 -0.96 31.93
N ASN A 46 -11.33 -0.20 32.74
CA ASN A 46 -12.31 -0.72 33.72
C ASN A 46 -13.53 -1.41 33.09
N VAL A 47 -13.53 -1.66 31.78
CA VAL A 47 -14.66 -2.28 31.07
C VAL A 47 -14.60 -3.79 31.25
N ASN A 48 -15.34 -4.29 32.23
CA ASN A 48 -15.57 -5.71 32.41
C ASN A 48 -16.83 -6.13 31.65
N TYR A 49 -16.76 -6.25 30.31
CA TYR A 49 -17.94 -6.56 29.50
C TYR A 49 -18.33 -8.05 29.50
N ARG A 50 -17.49 -8.95 30.05
CA ARG A 50 -17.85 -10.36 30.29
C ARG A 50 -17.68 -10.72 31.76
N GLN A 51 -18.76 -11.20 32.39
CA GLN A 51 -18.74 -11.64 33.79
C GLN A 51 -18.14 -13.05 33.98
N HIS A 52 -17.93 -13.80 32.89
CA HIS A 52 -17.34 -15.14 32.92
C HIS A 52 -16.49 -15.38 31.66
N SER A 53 -15.17 -15.34 31.81
CA SER A 53 -14.28 -16.09 30.91
C SER A 53 -13.31 -16.89 31.76
N ASP A 54 -13.26 -18.20 31.54
CA ASP A 54 -12.23 -19.11 32.07
C ASP A 54 -10.83 -18.85 31.43
N SER A 55 -10.61 -17.64 30.92
CA SER A 55 -9.40 -17.16 30.26
C SER A 55 -8.75 -16.10 31.16
N PHE A 56 -7.44 -16.20 31.32
CA PHE A 56 -6.60 -15.35 32.17
C PHE A 56 -6.48 -13.88 31.70
N PHE A 57 -7.23 -13.47 30.66
CA PHE A 57 -7.15 -12.15 30.03
C PHE A 57 -8.50 -11.41 30.11
N LEU A 58 -8.47 -10.14 30.57
CA LEU A 58 -9.64 -9.26 30.59
C LEU A 58 -10.15 -8.97 29.14
N PRO A 59 -11.46 -8.83 28.92
CA PRO A 59 -12.01 -8.59 27.59
C PRO A 59 -11.65 -7.17 27.07
N SER A 60 -11.08 -7.06 25.85
CA SER A 60 -10.68 -5.77 25.24
C SER A 60 -11.56 -5.39 24.03
N PHE A 61 -11.65 -4.10 23.68
CA PHE A 61 -12.35 -3.67 22.46
C PHE A 61 -11.79 -4.36 21.20
N SER A 62 -10.46 -4.55 21.11
CA SER A 62 -9.84 -5.30 20.02
C SER A 62 -10.42 -6.72 19.90
N GLN A 63 -10.57 -7.44 21.03
CA GLN A 63 -11.18 -8.77 21.04
C GLN A 63 -12.68 -8.72 20.68
N LEU A 64 -13.42 -7.69 21.13
CA LEU A 64 -14.82 -7.47 20.76
C LEU A 64 -14.96 -7.32 19.23
N LEU A 65 -14.12 -6.51 18.60
CA LEU A 65 -14.13 -6.31 17.15
C LEU A 65 -13.74 -7.59 16.39
N LEU A 66 -12.75 -8.35 16.87
CA LEU A 66 -12.37 -9.63 16.29
C LEU A 66 -13.49 -10.69 16.40
N ASN A 67 -14.25 -10.68 17.49
CA ASN A 67 -15.36 -11.61 17.69
C ASN A 67 -16.60 -11.27 16.84
N HIS A 68 -16.77 -9.99 16.49
CA HIS A 68 -17.97 -9.47 15.81
C HIS A 68 -17.65 -8.85 14.44
N GLN A 69 -16.86 -9.58 13.63
CA GLN A 69 -16.51 -9.16 12.27
C GLN A 69 -17.74 -8.99 11.35
N ASP A 70 -18.82 -9.73 11.60
CA ASP A 70 -20.09 -9.61 10.88
C ASP A 70 -20.72 -8.22 11.02
N ALA A 71 -20.62 -7.60 12.20
CA ALA A 71 -21.12 -6.25 12.45
C ALA A 71 -20.06 -5.17 12.14
N PHE A 72 -18.79 -5.41 12.48
CA PHE A 72 -17.69 -4.48 12.24
C PHE A 72 -17.50 -4.16 10.75
N GLN A 73 -17.46 -5.19 9.89
CA GLN A 73 -17.32 -5.00 8.43
C GLN A 73 -18.58 -4.40 7.80
N ALA A 74 -19.76 -4.69 8.34
CA ALA A 74 -21.00 -4.06 7.88
C ALA A 74 -21.00 -2.55 8.21
N GLY A 75 -20.49 -2.19 9.39
CA GLY A 75 -20.36 -0.80 9.82
C GLY A 75 -19.36 0.00 8.99
N SER A 76 -18.26 -0.60 8.52
CA SER A 76 -17.20 0.10 7.76
C SER A 76 -17.62 0.61 6.39
N ILE A 77 -18.80 0.24 5.91
CA ILE A 77 -19.35 0.73 4.64
C ILE A 77 -20.75 1.34 4.81
N TYR A 78 -21.29 1.26 6.02
CA TYR A 78 -22.66 1.67 6.31
C TYR A 78 -22.97 3.14 5.99
N PRO A 79 -22.05 4.11 6.20
CA PRO A 79 -22.33 5.51 5.88
C PRO A 79 -22.78 5.72 4.43
N ASP A 80 -22.36 4.87 3.50
CA ASP A 80 -22.74 4.92 2.08
C ASP A 80 -24.11 4.30 1.74
N ALA A 81 -24.81 3.72 2.71
CA ALA A 81 -26.00 2.89 2.46
C ALA A 81 -27.11 3.61 1.69
N PHE A 82 -27.19 4.94 1.77
CA PHE A 82 -28.31 5.72 1.26
C PHE A 82 -27.95 6.59 0.04
N TYR A 83 -26.72 6.56 -0.44
CA TYR A 83 -26.31 7.23 -1.69
C TYR A 83 -26.90 6.61 -2.96
N PRO A 84 -26.90 5.28 -3.15
CA PRO A 84 -27.29 4.70 -4.43
C PRO A 84 -28.74 5.03 -4.75
N SER A 85 -29.01 5.51 -5.97
CA SER A 85 -30.39 5.80 -6.42
C SER A 85 -31.31 4.57 -6.38
N ILE A 86 -30.74 3.36 -6.39
CA ILE A 86 -31.49 2.11 -6.20
C ILE A 86 -32.03 1.93 -4.78
N CYS A 87 -31.39 2.54 -3.77
CA CYS A 87 -31.92 2.67 -2.41
C CYS A 87 -32.95 3.81 -2.39
N LYS A 88 -34.25 3.45 -2.47
CA LYS A 88 -35.38 4.39 -2.31
C LYS A 88 -35.27 5.67 -3.14
N SER A 89 -34.68 5.62 -4.34
CA SER A 89 -34.49 6.80 -5.22
C SER A 89 -33.49 7.84 -4.69
N GLY A 90 -32.61 7.47 -3.77
CA GLY A 90 -31.58 8.36 -3.21
C GLY A 90 -32.14 9.46 -2.28
N ILE A 91 -33.40 9.35 -1.86
CA ILE A 91 -34.06 10.39 -1.03
C ILE A 91 -33.45 10.56 0.36
N PHE A 92 -32.62 9.61 0.79
CA PHE A 92 -31.95 9.58 2.09
C PHE A 92 -30.45 9.91 1.98
N HIS A 93 -30.02 10.55 0.88
CA HIS A 93 -28.65 11.03 0.69
C HIS A 93 -28.14 11.84 1.90
N ASP A 94 -28.94 12.80 2.40
CA ASP A 94 -28.55 13.61 3.58
C ASP A 94 -28.35 12.77 4.85
N VAL A 95 -29.06 11.65 4.99
CA VAL A 95 -28.88 10.71 6.11
C VAL A 95 -27.52 10.00 5.99
N SER A 96 -27.12 9.61 4.78
CA SER A 96 -25.77 9.12 4.52
C SER A 96 -24.75 10.18 4.85
N GLU A 97 -24.86 11.40 4.30
CA GLU A 97 -23.93 12.51 4.57
C GLU A 97 -23.74 12.76 6.06
N ASP A 98 -24.82 12.87 6.84
CA ASP A 98 -24.75 13.10 8.29
C ASP A 98 -24.07 11.95 9.05
N THR A 99 -24.13 10.72 8.51
CA THR A 99 -23.49 9.53 9.09
C THR A 99 -21.97 9.53 8.92
N HIS A 100 -21.39 10.40 8.08
CA HIS A 100 -19.94 10.52 7.88
C HIS A 100 -19.24 11.42 8.94
N TRP A 101 -19.99 12.05 9.84
CA TRP A 101 -19.46 13.11 10.70
C TRP A 101 -19.54 12.80 12.21
N SER A 102 -18.63 13.41 12.97
CA SER A 102 -18.51 13.25 14.43
C SER A 102 -19.81 13.47 15.22
N PRO A 103 -20.74 14.37 14.84
CA PRO A 103 -22.00 14.53 15.55
C PRO A 103 -22.84 13.23 15.61
N PHE A 104 -22.84 12.43 14.54
CA PHE A 104 -23.52 11.15 14.52
C PHE A 104 -22.82 10.13 15.42
N LEU A 105 -21.48 10.07 15.38
CA LEU A 105 -20.67 9.22 16.29
C LEU A 105 -20.95 9.57 17.75
N SER A 106 -20.91 10.86 18.11
CA SER A 106 -21.19 11.35 19.46
C SER A 106 -22.61 10.96 19.93
N THR A 107 -23.61 11.12 19.07
CA THR A 107 -25.00 10.75 19.38
C THR A 107 -25.14 9.24 19.58
N SER A 108 -24.48 8.44 18.74
CA SER A 108 -24.46 6.97 18.85
C SER A 108 -23.84 6.51 20.16
N ILE A 109 -22.70 7.11 20.57
CA ILE A 109 -22.04 6.81 21.84
C ILE A 109 -22.93 7.18 23.02
N ARG A 110 -23.58 8.36 22.99
CA ARG A 110 -24.52 8.78 24.03
C ARG A 110 -25.69 7.80 24.13
N TYR A 111 -26.30 7.42 23.01
CA TYR A 111 -27.37 6.44 22.93
C TYR A 111 -26.96 5.11 23.57
N ILE A 112 -25.79 4.56 23.21
CA ILE A 112 -25.30 3.30 23.78
C ILE A 112 -25.15 3.40 25.30
N ARG A 113 -24.49 4.46 25.79
CA ARG A 113 -24.23 4.63 27.23
C ARG A 113 -25.50 4.82 28.05
N MET A 114 -26.53 5.47 27.49
CA MET A 114 -27.80 5.70 28.20
C MET A 114 -28.70 4.46 28.23
N ASN A 115 -28.69 3.66 27.16
CA ASN A 115 -29.63 2.54 27.00
C ASN A 115 -29.05 1.18 27.36
N TYR A 116 -27.72 1.02 27.32
CA TYR A 116 -27.04 -0.26 27.53
C TYR A 116 -25.88 -0.12 28.53
N PRO A 117 -26.16 -0.14 29.85
CA PRO A 117 -25.12 -0.20 30.87
C PRO A 117 -24.31 -1.50 30.75
N GLN A 118 -23.04 -1.45 31.14
CA GLN A 118 -22.16 -2.63 31.14
C GLN A 118 -22.49 -3.59 32.32
N PRO A 119 -22.26 -4.91 32.18
CA PRO A 119 -21.71 -5.61 31.01
C PRO A 119 -22.70 -5.69 29.84
N TRP A 120 -22.17 -5.76 28.62
CA TRP A 120 -22.97 -5.76 27.40
C TRP A 120 -23.39 -7.18 26.99
N GLU A 121 -24.65 -7.32 26.57
CA GLU A 121 -25.10 -8.51 25.84
C GLU A 121 -24.55 -8.54 24.41
N GLU A 122 -24.55 -9.71 23.76
CA GLU A 122 -23.99 -9.91 22.42
C GLU A 122 -24.54 -8.90 21.38
N ALA A 123 -25.83 -8.60 21.41
CA ALA A 123 -26.43 -7.62 20.48
C ALA A 123 -25.88 -6.20 20.69
N THR A 124 -25.55 -5.84 21.94
CA THR A 124 -24.88 -4.56 22.24
C THR A 124 -23.42 -4.58 21.83
N GLU A 125 -22.72 -5.70 22.05
CA GLU A 125 -21.35 -5.88 21.54
C GLU A 125 -21.30 -5.69 20.01
N LYS A 126 -22.28 -6.23 19.27
CA LYS A 126 -22.40 -6.04 17.82
C LYS A 126 -22.71 -4.60 17.42
N LEU A 127 -23.58 -3.90 18.15
CA LEU A 127 -23.82 -2.46 17.92
C LEU A 127 -22.54 -1.64 18.11
N VAL A 128 -21.76 -1.94 19.14
CA VAL A 128 -20.46 -1.30 19.38
C VAL A 128 -19.50 -1.63 18.23
N ALA A 129 -19.38 -2.89 17.82
CA ALA A 129 -18.55 -3.28 16.69
C ALA A 129 -18.93 -2.55 15.39
N PHE A 130 -20.23 -2.46 15.11
CA PHE A 130 -20.77 -1.71 13.98
C PHE A 130 -20.37 -0.23 14.02
N LEU A 131 -20.42 0.40 15.20
CA LEU A 131 -20.02 1.80 15.39
C LEU A 131 -18.53 2.05 15.14
N PHE A 132 -17.65 1.12 15.54
CA PHE A 132 -16.23 1.19 15.19
C PHE A 132 -16.02 1.09 13.68
N GLY A 133 -16.79 0.24 13.00
CA GLY A 133 -16.82 0.22 11.54
C GLY A 133 -17.13 1.61 10.96
N ILE A 134 -18.23 2.23 11.41
CA ILE A 134 -18.60 3.59 10.99
C ILE A 134 -17.45 4.58 11.24
N ALA A 135 -16.85 4.56 12.43
CA ALA A 135 -15.74 5.46 12.76
C ALA A 135 -14.53 5.29 11.82
N SER A 136 -14.22 4.06 11.39
CA SER A 136 -13.19 3.81 10.38
C SER A 136 -13.53 4.43 9.03
N HIS A 137 -14.78 4.35 8.60
CA HIS A 137 -15.23 4.92 7.35
C HIS A 137 -15.08 6.45 7.35
N MET A 138 -15.56 7.09 8.43
CA MET A 138 -15.52 8.55 8.60
C MET A 138 -14.11 9.14 8.40
N VAL A 139 -13.07 8.52 8.98
CA VAL A 139 -11.69 9.04 8.86
C VAL A 139 -11.03 8.73 7.52
N ALA A 140 -11.36 7.60 6.90
CA ALA A 140 -10.87 7.24 5.57
C ALA A 140 -11.31 8.29 4.55
N ASP A 141 -12.61 8.60 4.52
CA ASP A 141 -13.22 9.56 3.59
C ASP A 141 -12.61 10.95 3.67
N VAL A 142 -12.37 11.44 4.88
CA VAL A 142 -11.80 12.77 5.07
C VAL A 142 -10.48 12.93 4.33
N SER A 143 -9.58 11.97 4.48
CA SER A 143 -8.24 12.03 3.88
C SER A 143 -8.23 11.65 2.40
N TRP A 144 -9.13 10.75 1.97
CA TRP A 144 -9.32 10.40 0.57
C TRP A 144 -9.86 11.59 -0.25
N HIS A 145 -10.91 12.25 0.23
CA HIS A 145 -11.62 13.35 -0.44
C HIS A 145 -11.09 14.75 -0.11
N SER A 146 -10.14 14.90 0.81
CA SER A 146 -9.65 16.21 1.31
C SER A 146 -10.74 17.05 2.00
N LEU A 147 -11.54 16.43 2.88
CA LEU A 147 -12.68 17.11 3.51
C LEU A 147 -12.25 17.91 4.74
N GLY A 148 -11.98 19.20 4.57
CA GLY A 148 -11.49 20.06 5.67
C GLY A 148 -10.00 19.89 5.97
N ILE A 149 -9.28 19.17 5.11
CA ILE A 149 -7.82 19.13 5.02
C ILE A 149 -7.42 19.38 3.56
N ASP A 150 -6.21 19.85 3.33
CA ASP A 150 -5.68 20.02 1.97
C ASP A 150 -4.81 18.82 1.57
N GLN A 151 -4.65 18.62 0.26
CA GLN A 151 -3.70 17.64 -0.31
C GLN A 151 -4.02 16.16 -0.06
N GLY A 152 -5.28 15.82 0.25
CA GLY A 152 -5.71 14.43 0.28
C GLY A 152 -5.70 13.78 -1.11
N PHE A 153 -5.93 12.47 -1.13
CA PHE A 153 -5.64 11.60 -2.27
C PHE A 153 -6.26 12.05 -3.60
N LEU A 154 -7.59 12.24 -3.64
CA LEU A 154 -8.29 12.58 -4.88
C LEU A 154 -7.99 14.00 -5.37
N LYS A 155 -7.67 14.93 -4.46
CA LYS A 155 -7.27 16.28 -4.84
C LYS A 155 -5.92 16.25 -5.54
N ALA A 156 -4.94 15.53 -4.98
CA ALA A 156 -3.64 15.36 -5.62
C ALA A 156 -3.74 14.60 -6.96
N MET A 157 -4.55 13.53 -7.00
CA MET A 157 -4.82 12.80 -8.23
C MET A 157 -5.46 13.67 -9.30
N GLY A 158 -6.38 14.57 -8.92
CA GLY A 158 -7.00 15.54 -9.82
C GLY A 158 -6.00 16.48 -10.46
N GLU A 159 -5.07 17.00 -9.69
CA GLU A 159 -4.01 17.89 -10.18
C GLU A 159 -3.03 17.16 -11.12
N ILE A 160 -2.72 15.90 -10.84
CA ILE A 160 -1.67 15.14 -11.56
C ILE A 160 -2.22 14.46 -12.82
N ASP A 161 -3.29 13.68 -12.71
CA ASP A 161 -3.79 12.83 -13.79
C ASP A 161 -4.98 13.43 -14.55
N PHE A 162 -5.68 14.40 -13.95
CA PHE A 162 -6.93 14.95 -14.47
C PHE A 162 -6.91 16.48 -14.66
N TYR A 163 -5.72 17.07 -14.84
CA TYR A 163 -5.55 18.49 -15.17
C TYR A 163 -6.28 19.46 -14.21
N GLY A 164 -6.28 19.14 -12.92
CA GLY A 164 -6.97 19.90 -11.86
C GLY A 164 -8.45 19.53 -11.67
N SER A 165 -8.99 18.56 -12.42
CA SER A 165 -10.40 18.16 -12.32
C SER A 165 -10.64 17.19 -11.16
N TYR A 166 -11.02 17.73 -10.00
CA TYR A 166 -11.45 16.92 -8.86
C TYR A 166 -12.61 15.98 -9.20
N SER A 167 -13.57 16.41 -10.03
CA SER A 167 -14.75 15.59 -10.35
C SER A 167 -14.41 14.33 -11.16
N GLU A 168 -13.47 14.45 -12.11
CA GLU A 168 -13.01 13.30 -12.89
C GLU A 168 -12.16 12.38 -12.04
N ALA A 169 -11.28 12.95 -11.22
CA ALA A 169 -10.49 12.20 -10.25
C ALA A 169 -11.37 11.42 -9.28
N HIS A 170 -12.36 12.06 -8.66
CA HIS A 170 -13.34 11.42 -7.80
C HIS A 170 -14.05 10.26 -8.50
N SER A 171 -14.52 10.47 -9.73
CA SER A 171 -15.20 9.42 -10.51
C SER A 171 -14.29 8.23 -10.85
N ALA A 172 -12.99 8.47 -11.04
CA ALA A 172 -12.02 7.43 -11.34
C ALA A 172 -11.50 6.74 -10.06
N GLY A 173 -11.31 7.49 -8.99
CA GLY A 173 -10.63 7.08 -7.77
C GLY A 173 -11.48 6.18 -6.89
N ASP A 174 -12.72 6.55 -6.61
CA ASP A 174 -13.54 5.82 -5.61
C ASP A 174 -13.74 4.36 -6.01
N PHE A 175 -14.25 4.14 -7.22
CA PHE A 175 -14.38 2.79 -7.75
C PHE A 175 -13.04 2.19 -8.18
N GLY A 176 -12.09 3.04 -8.61
CA GLY A 176 -10.74 2.59 -8.97
C GLY A 176 -9.98 2.00 -7.78
N GLY A 177 -10.21 2.51 -6.58
CA GLY A 177 -9.68 1.99 -5.32
C GLY A 177 -10.16 0.56 -5.07
N ASP A 178 -11.43 0.27 -5.31
CA ASP A 178 -11.95 -1.10 -5.20
C ASP A 178 -11.43 -2.02 -6.30
N VAL A 179 -11.29 -1.51 -7.52
CA VAL A 179 -10.62 -2.25 -8.60
C VAL A 179 -9.21 -2.64 -8.20
N LEU A 180 -8.44 -1.71 -7.63
CA LEU A 180 -7.09 -1.97 -7.15
C LEU A 180 -7.08 -2.92 -5.96
N SER A 181 -7.91 -2.68 -4.95
CA SER A 181 -8.06 -3.55 -3.78
C SER A 181 -8.34 -4.99 -4.21
N GLN A 182 -9.38 -5.21 -5.02
CA GLN A 182 -9.76 -6.55 -5.50
C GLN A 182 -8.70 -7.17 -6.42
N PHE A 183 -7.92 -6.35 -7.12
CA PHE A 183 -6.81 -6.82 -7.93
C PHE A 183 -5.61 -7.23 -7.06
N GLU A 184 -5.24 -6.44 -6.05
CA GLU A 184 -3.97 -6.53 -5.33
C GLU A 184 -4.01 -7.34 -4.02
N LEU A 185 -5.18 -7.39 -3.37
CA LEU A 185 -5.31 -7.82 -1.98
C LEU A 185 -6.05 -9.15 -1.83
N ASP A 186 -5.77 -9.81 -0.71
CA ASP A 186 -6.48 -11.02 -0.31
C ASP A 186 -7.62 -10.70 0.66
N PHE A 187 -8.85 -10.82 0.17
CA PHE A 187 -10.08 -10.63 0.93
C PHE A 187 -10.63 -11.94 1.54
N SER A 188 -9.77 -12.91 1.83
CA SER A 188 -10.16 -14.17 2.48
C SER A 188 -10.77 -14.00 3.88
N TYR A 189 -10.50 -12.86 4.54
CA TYR A 189 -11.00 -12.52 5.87
C TYR A 189 -12.40 -11.86 5.86
N LEU A 190 -12.99 -11.60 4.68
CA LEU A 190 -14.33 -11.01 4.60
C LEU A 190 -15.37 -11.96 5.21
N ALA A 191 -16.22 -11.41 6.08
CA ALA A 191 -17.32 -12.15 6.68
C ALA A 191 -18.30 -12.60 5.60
N SER A 192 -18.74 -13.86 5.66
CA SER A 192 -19.74 -14.42 4.73
C SER A 192 -21.18 -13.98 5.04
N ASN A 193 -21.37 -13.38 6.19
CA ASN A 193 -22.63 -12.93 6.75
C ASN A 193 -22.41 -11.60 7.46
N TRP A 194 -23.42 -10.74 7.44
CA TRP A 194 -23.42 -9.49 8.17
C TRP A 194 -24.48 -9.45 9.25
N TYR A 195 -24.24 -8.61 10.24
CA TYR A 195 -25.26 -8.19 11.20
C TYR A 195 -25.40 -6.68 11.18
N VAL A 196 -26.63 -6.19 11.03
CA VAL A 196 -26.95 -4.76 11.06
C VAL A 196 -27.89 -4.49 12.24
N PRO A 197 -27.55 -3.63 13.22
CA PRO A 197 -28.36 -3.33 14.39
C PRO A 197 -29.47 -2.32 14.04
N VAL A 198 -30.39 -2.72 13.16
CA VAL A 198 -31.39 -1.85 12.51
C VAL A 198 -32.25 -1.06 13.50
N LYS A 199 -32.71 -1.69 14.59
CA LYS A 199 -33.58 -1.04 15.58
C LYS A 199 -32.85 0.07 16.32
N ASP A 200 -31.59 -0.19 16.68
CA ASP A 200 -30.71 0.78 17.32
C ASP A 200 -30.36 1.94 16.39
N LEU A 201 -30.05 1.66 15.13
CA LEU A 201 -29.77 2.70 14.14
C LEU A 201 -30.97 3.62 13.92
N ALA A 202 -32.18 3.07 13.79
CA ALA A 202 -33.40 3.88 13.68
C ALA A 202 -33.62 4.78 14.91
N ALA A 203 -33.34 4.26 16.12
CA ALA A 203 -33.42 5.02 17.35
C ALA A 203 -32.34 6.13 17.43
N ILE A 204 -31.11 5.84 17.02
CA ILE A 204 -30.01 6.80 16.97
C ILE A 204 -30.34 7.94 16.00
N TYR A 205 -30.82 7.67 14.78
CA TYR A 205 -31.24 8.74 13.87
C TYR A 205 -32.38 9.55 14.45
N LYS A 206 -33.36 8.91 15.09
CA LYS A 206 -34.46 9.63 15.74
C LYS A 206 -33.96 10.57 16.84
N GLU A 207 -32.96 10.14 17.61
CA GLU A 207 -32.30 10.98 18.62
C GLU A 207 -31.50 12.12 17.97
N PHE A 208 -30.77 11.82 16.89
CA PHE A 208 -29.94 12.77 16.15
C PHE A 208 -30.77 13.91 15.53
N TYR A 209 -31.88 13.58 14.86
CA TYR A 209 -32.74 14.56 14.20
C TYR A 209 -33.87 15.11 15.09
N GLY A 210 -34.09 14.52 16.27
CA GLY A 210 -35.23 14.82 17.13
C GLY A 210 -36.59 14.37 16.57
N ARG A 211 -36.61 13.64 15.45
CA ARG A 211 -37.79 13.09 14.78
C ARG A 211 -37.42 11.85 13.98
N GLU A 212 -38.41 11.02 13.67
CA GLU A 212 -38.21 9.88 12.78
C GLU A 212 -38.00 10.38 11.34
N ILE A 213 -36.80 10.14 10.79
CA ILE A 213 -36.45 10.51 9.41
C ILE A 213 -36.34 9.29 8.50
N ILE A 214 -35.98 8.13 9.05
CA ILE A 214 -35.72 6.90 8.31
C ILE A 214 -36.31 5.70 9.06
N THR A 215 -36.85 4.74 8.32
CA THR A 215 -37.52 3.56 8.87
C THR A 215 -36.58 2.36 8.95
N GLU A 216 -36.84 1.44 9.88
CA GLU A 216 -36.11 0.17 9.98
C GLU A 216 -36.09 -0.62 8.66
N SER A 217 -37.22 -0.64 7.95
CA SER A 217 -37.33 -1.28 6.63
C SER A 217 -36.44 -0.64 5.58
N THR A 218 -36.23 0.67 5.62
CA THR A 218 -35.34 1.39 4.70
C THR A 218 -33.89 1.07 5.01
N ILE A 219 -33.49 1.12 6.28
CA ILE A 219 -32.15 0.74 6.73
C ILE A 219 -31.85 -0.70 6.26
N THR A 220 -32.78 -1.62 6.50
CA THR A 220 -32.64 -3.05 6.13
C THR A 220 -32.49 -3.22 4.62
N ASP A 221 -33.36 -2.60 3.82
CA ASP A 221 -33.35 -2.73 2.35
C ASP A 221 -32.05 -2.20 1.74
N CYS A 222 -31.59 -1.04 2.21
CA CYS A 222 -30.45 -0.35 1.61
C CYS A 222 -29.11 -0.97 2.05
N THR A 223 -28.99 -1.39 3.30
CA THR A 223 -27.80 -2.13 3.76
C THR A 223 -27.71 -3.53 3.14
N TYR A 224 -28.84 -4.18 2.85
CA TYR A 224 -28.83 -5.44 2.11
C TYR A 224 -28.32 -5.26 0.66
N LEU A 225 -28.58 -4.11 0.03
CA LEU A 225 -28.01 -3.82 -1.30
C LEU A 225 -26.49 -3.68 -1.25
N LEU A 226 -25.95 -2.95 -0.26
CA LEU A 226 -24.50 -2.85 -0.05
C LEU A 226 -23.84 -4.23 0.18
N PHE A 227 -24.49 -5.09 0.96
CA PHE A 227 -24.02 -6.47 1.19
C PHE A 227 -23.90 -7.27 -0.12
N LEU A 228 -24.91 -7.17 -0.97
CA LEU A 228 -24.89 -7.81 -2.29
C LEU A 228 -23.83 -7.20 -3.21
N GLU A 229 -23.60 -5.89 -3.10
CA GLU A 229 -22.61 -5.17 -3.90
C GLU A 229 -21.19 -5.64 -3.57
N LEU A 230 -20.78 -5.62 -2.30
CA LEU A 230 -19.47 -6.11 -1.86
C LEU A 230 -19.19 -7.54 -2.39
N HIS A 231 -20.16 -8.44 -2.26
CA HIS A 231 -19.99 -9.81 -2.74
C HIS A 231 -20.04 -9.93 -4.26
N GLY A 232 -20.74 -9.02 -4.95
CA GLY A 232 -20.73 -8.89 -6.40
C GLY A 232 -19.39 -8.41 -6.94
N GLU A 233 -18.73 -7.46 -6.26
CA GLU A 233 -17.45 -6.89 -6.68
C GLU A 233 -16.38 -7.97 -6.87
N ARG A 234 -16.31 -8.91 -5.92
CA ARG A 234 -15.35 -10.02 -5.89
C ARG A 234 -15.37 -10.93 -7.12
N LEU A 235 -16.44 -10.92 -7.92
CA LEU A 235 -16.58 -11.80 -9.09
C LEU A 235 -15.94 -11.24 -10.36
N ALA A 236 -15.88 -9.92 -10.49
CA ALA A 236 -15.62 -9.28 -11.77
C ALA A 236 -14.82 -7.98 -11.70
N VAL A 237 -14.77 -7.29 -10.57
CA VAL A 237 -14.24 -5.91 -10.50
C VAL A 237 -12.73 -5.85 -10.70
N ALA A 238 -11.97 -6.84 -10.21
CA ALA A 238 -10.53 -6.96 -10.49
C ALA A 238 -10.19 -7.00 -11.99
N LYS A 239 -11.12 -7.45 -12.86
CA LYS A 239 -10.91 -7.49 -14.32
C LYS A 239 -10.94 -6.11 -14.98
N LEU A 240 -11.44 -5.10 -14.27
CA LEU A 240 -11.44 -3.71 -14.72
C LEU A 240 -10.10 -3.01 -14.44
N PHE A 241 -9.14 -3.69 -13.79
CA PHE A 241 -7.82 -3.14 -13.47
C PHE A 241 -7.14 -2.48 -14.67
N PRO A 242 -7.02 -3.09 -15.87
CA PRO A 242 -6.37 -2.42 -17.00
C PRO A 242 -7.05 -1.12 -17.42
N THR A 243 -8.39 -1.04 -17.30
CA THR A 243 -9.16 0.16 -17.61
C THR A 243 -8.95 1.27 -16.59
N TYR A 244 -8.90 0.94 -15.29
CA TYR A 244 -8.69 1.96 -14.26
C TYR A 244 -7.22 2.36 -14.11
N ALA A 245 -6.30 1.42 -14.25
CA ALA A 245 -4.87 1.67 -14.26
C ALA A 245 -4.44 2.60 -15.41
N SER A 246 -5.12 2.54 -16.56
CA SER A 246 -4.87 3.47 -17.67
C SER A 246 -5.51 4.85 -17.50
N LYS A 247 -6.53 4.99 -16.63
CA LYS A 247 -7.12 6.29 -16.32
C LYS A 247 -6.23 7.12 -15.39
N SER A 248 -5.60 6.46 -14.42
CA SER A 248 -4.79 7.14 -13.42
C SER A 248 -3.58 6.30 -13.00
N PRO A 249 -2.38 6.61 -13.52
CA PRO A 249 -1.12 6.10 -12.99
C PRO A 249 -0.91 6.46 -11.51
N PHE A 250 -1.33 7.67 -11.08
CA PHE A 250 -1.27 8.08 -9.67
C PHE A 250 -2.00 7.09 -8.78
N LEU A 251 -3.23 6.71 -9.14
CA LEU A 251 -4.00 5.74 -8.39
C LEU A 251 -3.21 4.43 -8.23
N VAL A 252 -2.63 3.90 -9.30
CA VAL A 252 -1.86 2.64 -9.23
C VAL A 252 -0.61 2.76 -8.35
N GLU A 253 0.08 3.89 -8.43
CA GLU A 253 1.35 4.11 -7.73
C GLU A 253 1.20 4.46 -6.28
N LYS A 254 0.19 5.25 -5.96
CA LYS A 254 0.08 5.93 -4.68
C LYS A 254 -1.01 5.35 -3.81
N PHE A 255 -1.86 4.44 -4.32
CA PHE A 255 -3.00 3.85 -3.59
C PHE A 255 -2.68 3.48 -2.14
N HIS A 256 -1.61 2.72 -1.93
CA HIS A 256 -1.23 2.32 -0.57
C HIS A 256 -0.44 3.39 0.19
N GLU A 257 0.46 4.07 -0.50
CA GLU A 257 1.63 4.72 0.11
C GLU A 257 1.55 6.24 0.14
N TYR A 258 0.59 6.84 -0.58
CA TYR A 258 0.39 8.29 -0.57
C TYR A 258 0.33 8.80 0.85
N PHE A 259 1.09 9.87 1.14
CA PHE A 259 1.36 10.26 2.52
C PHE A 259 0.10 10.72 3.26
N LEU A 260 -0.91 11.25 2.55
CA LEU A 260 -2.16 11.74 3.11
C LEU A 260 -3.36 11.20 2.33
N GLY A 261 -4.02 10.19 2.87
CA GLY A 261 -5.14 9.50 2.21
C GLY A 261 -4.75 8.28 1.37
N GLY A 262 -3.50 7.79 1.45
CA GLY A 262 -3.19 6.42 1.04
C GLY A 262 -3.76 5.41 2.04
N VAL A 263 -4.00 4.16 1.62
CA VAL A 263 -4.58 3.10 2.49
C VAL A 263 -3.84 2.94 3.82
N ASP A 264 -2.51 3.06 3.81
CA ASP A 264 -1.69 2.95 5.01
C ASP A 264 -1.86 4.14 5.96
N ASP A 265 -2.06 5.34 5.43
CA ASP A 265 -2.33 6.56 6.22
C ASP A 265 -3.74 6.54 6.80
N MET A 266 -4.73 6.15 5.99
CA MET A 266 -6.11 5.95 6.43
C MET A 266 -6.20 4.92 7.56
N ALA A 267 -5.50 3.79 7.45
CA ALA A 267 -5.48 2.77 8.50
C ALA A 267 -4.85 3.26 9.81
N PHE A 268 -3.83 4.11 9.73
CA PHE A 268 -3.26 4.77 10.91
C PHE A 268 -4.28 5.70 11.59
N TRP A 269 -4.96 6.55 10.83
CA TRP A 269 -6.01 7.43 11.36
C TRP A 269 -7.21 6.65 11.93
N THR A 270 -7.56 5.52 11.31
CA THR A 270 -8.56 4.59 11.85
C THR A 270 -8.14 4.03 13.21
N ASN A 271 -6.86 3.70 13.39
CA ASN A 271 -6.37 3.24 14.69
C ASN A 271 -6.52 4.34 15.77
N ASN A 272 -6.19 5.60 15.43
CA ASN A 272 -6.36 6.74 16.35
C ASN A 272 -7.83 6.98 16.72
N ILE A 273 -8.76 6.93 15.75
CA ILE A 273 -10.19 7.13 16.05
C ILE A 273 -10.78 5.97 16.85
N PHE A 274 -10.23 4.75 16.75
CA PHE A 274 -10.63 3.63 17.60
C PHE A 274 -10.26 3.88 19.07
N GLU A 275 -9.09 4.46 19.34
CA GLU A 275 -8.70 4.85 20.70
C GLU A 275 -9.64 5.92 21.28
N LEU A 276 -9.93 6.97 20.49
CA LEU A 276 -10.86 8.04 20.89
C LEU A 276 -12.29 7.53 21.09
N THR A 277 -12.78 6.66 20.20
CA THR A 277 -14.10 6.03 20.30
C THR A 277 -14.19 5.16 21.56
N SER A 278 -13.14 4.38 21.84
CA SER A 278 -13.03 3.59 23.07
C SER A 278 -13.08 4.48 24.32
N HIS A 279 -12.34 5.60 24.31
CA HIS A 279 -12.35 6.57 25.41
C HIS A 279 -13.73 7.18 25.62
N MET A 280 -14.42 7.59 24.55
CA MET A 280 -15.75 8.19 24.62
C MET A 280 -16.82 7.19 25.08
N LEU A 281 -16.72 5.91 24.72
CA LEU A 281 -17.62 4.86 25.22
C LEU A 281 -17.48 4.65 26.73
N GLU A 282 -16.26 4.72 27.26
CA GLU A 282 -15.98 4.58 28.69
C GLU A 282 -16.38 5.82 29.49
N ASN A 283 -15.81 6.97 29.11
CA ASN A 283 -15.83 8.18 29.91
C ASN A 283 -16.94 9.14 29.51
N GLY A 284 -17.52 8.95 28.32
CA GLY A 284 -18.48 9.86 27.72
C GLY A 284 -17.83 10.91 26.84
N THR A 285 -18.68 11.69 26.19
CA THR A 285 -18.28 12.69 25.19
C THR A 285 -18.09 14.09 25.77
N SER A 286 -18.58 14.36 26.99
CA SER A 286 -18.58 15.71 27.59
C SER A 286 -17.18 16.26 27.92
N GLY A 287 -16.17 15.39 27.99
CA GLY A 287 -14.76 15.77 28.20
C GLY A 287 -13.99 16.04 26.91
N CYS A 288 -14.59 15.82 25.74
CA CYS A 288 -13.92 15.88 24.44
C CYS A 288 -14.33 17.11 23.63
N PHE A 289 -13.40 17.62 22.83
CA PHE A 289 -13.68 18.51 21.71
C PHE A 289 -14.09 17.67 20.49
N LEU A 290 -15.30 17.91 19.97
CA LEU A 290 -15.94 17.12 18.92
C LEU A 290 -16.34 18.01 17.74
N PRO A 291 -15.37 18.45 16.91
CA PRO A 291 -15.66 19.15 15.68
C PRO A 291 -16.32 18.20 14.67
N GLU A 292 -16.95 18.78 13.62
CA GLU A 292 -17.66 18.01 12.58
C GLU A 292 -16.76 16.96 11.93
N ASN A 293 -15.51 17.33 11.60
CA ASN A 293 -14.54 16.42 11.01
C ASN A 293 -13.89 15.51 12.09
N PRO A 294 -13.96 14.18 11.93
CA PRO A 294 -13.48 13.19 12.90
C PRO A 294 -11.96 13.22 13.16
N LEU A 295 -11.14 13.66 12.20
CA LEU A 295 -9.68 13.72 12.37
C LEU A 295 -9.24 14.72 13.45
N PHE A 296 -10.11 15.66 13.83
CA PHE A 296 -9.82 16.70 14.81
C PHE A 296 -10.48 16.46 16.18
N ILE A 297 -11.08 15.28 16.40
CA ILE A 297 -11.58 14.89 17.72
C ILE A 297 -10.41 14.83 18.71
N ASN A 298 -10.59 15.44 19.88
CA ASN A 298 -9.59 15.39 20.94
C ASN A 298 -10.26 15.27 22.32
N CYS A 299 -9.86 14.27 23.10
CA CYS A 299 -10.36 14.04 24.46
C CYS A 299 -9.33 14.36 25.57
N THR A 300 -8.18 14.90 25.20
CA THR A 300 -7.13 15.38 26.13
C THR A 300 -7.21 16.90 26.21
N ARG A 301 -7.36 17.46 27.41
CA ARG A 301 -7.67 18.90 27.60
C ARG A 301 -6.56 19.84 27.08
N GLU A 302 -7.05 21.04 26.70
CA GLU A 302 -6.33 22.28 26.31
C GLU A 302 -5.93 22.45 24.82
N HIS A 303 -6.81 23.02 23.98
CA HIS A 303 -6.68 24.41 23.50
C HIS A 303 -7.78 24.89 22.54
N LYS A 304 -7.77 26.23 22.37
CA LYS A 304 -8.74 27.16 21.77
C LYS A 304 -8.93 27.05 20.26
N ASP A 305 -10.18 27.28 19.86
CA ASP A 305 -10.67 27.43 18.49
C ASP A 305 -9.88 28.44 17.65
N SER A 306 -9.49 28.00 16.46
CA SER A 306 -9.34 28.85 15.29
C SER A 306 -9.43 27.96 14.04
N TYR A 307 -10.62 27.77 13.48
CA TYR A 307 -10.72 27.42 12.07
C TYR A 307 -11.97 28.00 11.40
N ASN A 308 -11.71 28.67 10.27
CA ASN A 308 -12.69 29.28 9.39
C ASN A 308 -13.50 28.21 8.65
N ARG A 309 -14.83 28.29 8.73
CA ARG A 309 -15.77 27.50 7.93
C ARG A 309 -15.83 28.06 6.51
N ASN A 310 -15.35 27.30 5.52
CA ASN A 310 -15.84 27.43 4.15
C ASN A 310 -16.78 26.24 3.87
N LYS A 311 -18.09 26.49 3.98
CA LYS A 311 -19.14 25.58 3.53
C LYS A 311 -19.26 25.72 2.01
N GLN A 312 -18.80 24.74 1.25
CA GLN A 312 -19.07 24.68 -0.19
C GLN A 312 -20.30 23.77 -0.39
N SER A 313 -21.46 24.34 -0.74
CA SER A 313 -22.63 23.53 -1.05
C SER A 313 -22.50 22.95 -2.47
N LYS A 314 -22.60 21.63 -2.60
CA LYS A 314 -22.84 20.98 -3.89
C LYS A 314 -24.32 20.64 -4.01
N ASN A 315 -24.99 21.24 -4.98
CA ASN A 315 -26.31 20.82 -5.44
C ASN A 315 -26.08 20.04 -6.74
N GLU A 316 -26.33 18.74 -6.75
CA GLU A 316 -26.52 17.99 -7.99
C GLU A 316 -27.93 17.41 -8.03
N ARG A 317 -28.69 17.83 -9.06
CA ARG A 317 -29.98 17.23 -9.41
C ARG A 317 -29.74 16.05 -10.34
N HIS A 318 -30.13 14.84 -9.93
CA HIS A 318 -30.27 13.72 -10.85
C HIS A 318 -31.73 13.27 -11.04
N LYS A 319 -32.06 12.99 -12.30
CA LYS A 319 -33.36 12.52 -12.80
C LYS A 319 -33.45 10.99 -12.76
N ASN A 320 -34.67 10.53 -12.47
CA ASN A 320 -35.17 9.16 -12.39
C ASN A 320 -34.64 8.16 -13.43
N THR A 321 -34.25 6.96 -12.97
CA THR A 321 -34.68 5.69 -13.58
C THR A 321 -34.59 4.51 -12.59
N THR A 322 -35.65 3.68 -12.57
CA THR A 322 -35.72 2.24 -12.19
C THR A 322 -36.05 1.85 -10.74
N SER A 323 -37.34 1.55 -10.47
CA SER A 323 -37.86 0.92 -9.23
C SER A 323 -38.29 -0.56 -9.41
N LEU A 324 -37.53 -1.38 -10.16
CA LEU A 324 -37.99 -2.74 -10.51
C LEU A 324 -37.12 -3.90 -9.96
N LEU A 325 -35.97 -3.64 -9.35
CA LEU A 325 -35.01 -4.70 -8.99
C LEU A 325 -35.24 -5.34 -7.60
N THR A 326 -35.78 -4.62 -6.63
CA THR A 326 -35.93 -5.12 -5.24
C THR A 326 -37.09 -6.09 -5.03
N LYS A 327 -38.02 -6.23 -5.98
CA LYS A 327 -39.15 -7.18 -5.89
C LYS A 327 -38.84 -8.58 -6.42
N THR A 328 -37.71 -8.78 -7.11
CA THR A 328 -37.47 -9.98 -7.95
C THR A 328 -36.39 -10.91 -7.39
N LEU A 329 -35.58 -10.46 -6.43
CA LEU A 329 -34.60 -11.28 -5.73
C LEU A 329 -35.19 -11.71 -4.38
N GLY A 330 -35.31 -13.03 -4.15
CA GLY A 330 -35.63 -13.53 -2.82
C GLY A 330 -34.58 -13.04 -1.84
N LYS A 331 -34.98 -12.35 -0.77
CA LYS A 331 -34.07 -11.81 0.26
C LYS A 331 -33.81 -12.91 1.30
N ASP A 332 -32.56 -13.25 1.56
CA ASP A 332 -32.17 -14.18 2.64
C ASP A 332 -31.78 -13.38 3.88
N ILE A 333 -32.81 -12.86 4.56
CA ILE A 333 -32.68 -11.95 5.71
C ILE A 333 -33.30 -12.63 6.92
N ASN A 334 -32.49 -12.85 7.95
CA ASN A 334 -32.93 -13.38 9.23
C ASN A 334 -33.11 -12.23 10.21
N TYR A 335 -34.36 -11.96 10.61
CA TYR A 335 -34.68 -10.91 11.57
C TYR A 335 -34.42 -11.39 13.00
N THR A 336 -33.83 -10.51 13.80
CA THR A 336 -33.65 -10.67 15.25
C THR A 336 -34.44 -9.58 15.96
N GLU A 337 -34.48 -9.62 17.29
CA GLU A 337 -35.17 -8.59 18.08
C GLU A 337 -34.58 -7.18 17.91
N ARG A 338 -33.26 -7.07 17.69
CA ARG A 338 -32.54 -5.79 17.61
C ARG A 338 -32.01 -5.42 16.21
N GLY A 339 -31.93 -6.38 15.31
CA GLY A 339 -31.31 -6.18 14.01
C GLY A 339 -31.60 -7.29 13.01
N VAL A 340 -30.79 -7.35 11.96
CA VAL A 340 -30.95 -8.32 10.87
C VAL A 340 -29.62 -8.98 10.52
N HIS A 341 -29.70 -10.25 10.17
CA HIS A 341 -28.59 -11.00 9.59
C HIS A 341 -28.78 -11.16 8.09
N PHE A 342 -27.72 -10.89 7.34
CA PHE A 342 -27.66 -11.14 5.90
C PHE A 342 -26.78 -12.36 5.64
N ASN A 343 -27.25 -13.27 4.79
CA ASN A 343 -26.48 -14.44 4.37
C ASN A 343 -26.35 -14.46 2.85
N ILE A 344 -25.20 -14.95 2.37
CA ILE A 344 -25.05 -15.28 0.96
C ILE A 344 -25.94 -16.49 0.63
N GLN A 345 -26.87 -16.32 -0.31
CA GLN A 345 -27.69 -17.43 -0.80
C GLN A 345 -26.83 -18.56 -1.40
N SER A 346 -27.30 -19.80 -1.25
CA SER A 346 -26.63 -21.01 -1.77
C SER A 346 -26.39 -21.02 -3.28
N TRP A 347 -27.09 -20.22 -4.09
CA TRP A 347 -26.83 -20.11 -5.53
C TRP A 347 -25.59 -19.29 -5.85
N ALA A 348 -25.21 -18.31 -5.02
CA ALA A 348 -24.02 -17.48 -5.22
C ALA A 348 -22.75 -18.25 -4.84
N THR A 349 -22.77 -19.05 -3.76
CA THR A 349 -21.69 -20.01 -3.46
C THR A 349 -21.55 -21.07 -4.54
N ASN A 350 -22.67 -21.60 -5.07
CA ASN A 350 -22.64 -22.52 -6.22
C ASN A 350 -22.17 -21.84 -7.52
N SER A 351 -22.46 -20.55 -7.72
CA SER A 351 -22.00 -19.76 -8.88
C SER A 351 -20.53 -19.41 -8.79
N LEU A 352 -20.01 -19.06 -7.60
CA LEU A 352 -18.59 -18.96 -7.29
C LEU A 352 -17.87 -20.29 -7.59
N HIS A 353 -18.45 -21.42 -7.15
CA HIS A 353 -17.94 -22.76 -7.48
C HIS A 353 -18.04 -23.12 -8.97
N LEU A 354 -19.09 -22.71 -9.67
CA LEU A 354 -19.31 -22.95 -11.10
C LEU A 354 -18.41 -22.08 -11.98
N ILE A 355 -18.15 -20.83 -11.61
CA ILE A 355 -17.19 -19.94 -12.27
C ILE A 355 -15.80 -20.55 -12.10
N ASN A 356 -15.40 -20.94 -10.89
CA ASN A 356 -14.14 -21.66 -10.64
C ASN A 356 -14.03 -22.95 -11.48
N ARG A 357 -15.13 -23.69 -11.69
CA ARG A 357 -15.17 -24.88 -12.57
C ARG A 357 -15.12 -24.57 -14.06
N ALA A 358 -15.89 -23.60 -14.56
CA ALA A 358 -15.95 -23.24 -15.97
C ALA A 358 -14.62 -22.60 -16.43
N PHE A 359 -14.01 -21.78 -15.57
CA PHE A 359 -12.67 -21.22 -15.78
C PHE A 359 -11.59 -22.32 -15.83
N ALA A 360 -11.62 -23.29 -14.91
CA ALA A 360 -10.70 -24.43 -14.92
C ALA A 360 -10.87 -25.34 -16.16
N THR A 361 -12.04 -25.34 -16.80
CA THR A 361 -12.28 -26.12 -18.02
C THR A 361 -11.67 -25.46 -19.25
N ASN A 362 -11.58 -24.13 -19.30
CA ASN A 362 -10.89 -23.37 -20.36
C ASN A 362 -9.36 -23.35 -20.21
N VAL A 363 -8.85 -23.52 -18.98
CA VAL A 363 -7.40 -23.71 -18.70
C VAL A 363 -6.85 -24.97 -19.38
N ARG A 364 -7.69 -25.97 -19.66
CA ARG A 364 -7.31 -27.20 -20.36
C ARG A 364 -6.94 -26.99 -21.84
N ARG A 365 -7.35 -25.87 -22.45
CA ARG A 365 -7.00 -25.52 -23.85
C ARG A 365 -5.76 -24.64 -23.97
N VAL A 366 -5.29 -24.03 -22.87
CA VAL A 366 -4.17 -23.07 -22.88
C VAL A 366 -2.88 -23.67 -22.29
N LEU A 367 -2.97 -24.69 -21.42
CA LEU A 367 -1.79 -25.34 -20.80
C LEU A 367 -1.01 -26.30 -21.71
N ALA A 368 -1.09 -26.16 -23.03
CA ALA A 368 -0.26 -26.88 -24.00
C ALA A 368 0.78 -25.95 -24.64
N ALA A 369 1.41 -25.08 -23.85
CA ALA A 369 2.65 -24.41 -24.23
C ALA A 369 3.79 -25.04 -23.44
N THR A 370 4.46 -26.00 -24.06
CA THR A 370 5.74 -26.53 -23.62
C THR A 370 6.77 -25.40 -23.64
N HIS A 371 7.14 -24.88 -22.48
CA HIS A 371 8.33 -24.04 -22.36
C HIS A 371 9.52 -24.87 -21.88
N GLN A 372 10.54 -24.83 -22.72
CA GLN A 372 11.84 -25.46 -22.56
C GLN A 372 12.52 -24.90 -21.30
N LYS A 373 13.04 -25.80 -20.45
CA LYS A 373 13.89 -25.45 -19.31
C LYS A 373 15.19 -24.86 -19.87
N SER A 374 15.21 -23.55 -20.09
CA SER A 374 16.43 -22.81 -20.41
C SER A 374 17.26 -22.63 -19.14
N SER A 375 18.58 -22.80 -19.24
CA SER A 375 19.54 -22.63 -18.14
C SER A 375 19.67 -21.19 -17.64
N LYS A 376 19.06 -20.20 -18.32
CA LYS A 376 19.11 -18.76 -17.97
C LYS A 376 18.25 -18.36 -16.77
N TYR A 377 17.28 -19.19 -16.36
CA TYR A 377 16.32 -18.83 -15.30
C TYR A 377 16.81 -19.28 -13.93
N ILE A 378 17.01 -18.32 -13.03
CA ILE A 378 17.36 -18.59 -11.63
C ILE A 378 16.11 -18.36 -10.78
N SER A 379 15.61 -19.45 -10.20
CA SER A 379 14.33 -19.45 -9.45
C SER A 379 14.46 -19.97 -8.03
N LYS A 380 15.63 -20.52 -7.68
CA LYS A 380 15.94 -20.98 -6.34
C LYS A 380 16.97 -20.02 -5.73
N PRO A 381 16.56 -19.15 -4.80
CA PRO A 381 17.49 -18.28 -4.11
C PRO A 381 18.38 -19.13 -3.20
N ALA A 382 19.57 -18.61 -2.89
CA ALA A 382 20.49 -19.21 -1.93
C ALA A 382 19.97 -19.06 -0.50
N ALA A 383 19.33 -17.93 -0.19
CA ALA A 383 18.73 -17.62 1.11
C ALA A 383 17.54 -16.68 0.95
N SER A 384 16.75 -16.55 2.02
CA SER A 384 15.68 -15.56 2.09
C SER A 384 15.53 -14.95 3.47
N TYR A 385 15.42 -13.62 3.50
CA TYR A 385 15.26 -12.86 4.74
C TYR A 385 13.83 -12.32 4.80
N PHE A 386 13.18 -12.46 5.96
CA PHE A 386 11.77 -12.12 6.12
C PHE A 386 11.47 -11.56 7.50
N LEU A 387 10.26 -11.01 7.63
CA LEU A 387 9.64 -10.64 8.90
C LEU A 387 8.30 -11.36 9.03
N THR A 388 7.88 -11.63 10.25
CA THR A 388 6.53 -12.17 10.51
C THR A 388 5.46 -11.09 10.63
N SER A 389 5.86 -9.82 10.88
CA SER A 389 4.92 -8.71 10.97
C SER A 389 4.25 -8.43 9.62
N PRO A 390 2.92 -8.39 9.54
CA PRO A 390 2.24 -7.98 8.31
C PRO A 390 2.51 -6.50 8.04
N TYR A 391 2.38 -6.09 6.77
CA TYR A 391 2.55 -4.71 6.31
C TYR A 391 3.91 -4.07 6.60
N ALA A 392 4.91 -4.84 7.06
CA ALA A 392 6.22 -4.31 7.44
C ALA A 392 7.01 -3.69 6.26
N ARG A 393 6.71 -4.11 5.02
CA ARG A 393 7.35 -3.63 3.79
C ARG A 393 8.88 -3.79 3.81
N LEU A 394 9.37 -4.94 4.29
CA LEU A 394 10.80 -5.26 4.27
C LEU A 394 11.36 -5.17 2.84
N GLY A 395 12.54 -4.56 2.70
CA GLY A 395 13.16 -4.33 1.40
C GLY A 395 12.58 -3.11 0.69
N TRP A 396 12.03 -2.18 1.45
CA TRP A 396 11.55 -0.92 0.89
C TRP A 396 12.70 -0.07 0.36
N ALA A 397 13.73 0.11 1.18
CA ALA A 397 15.01 0.69 0.82
C ALA A 397 16.11 -0.32 1.20
N MET A 398 17.16 -0.41 0.39
CA MET A 398 18.32 -1.25 0.64
C MET A 398 19.59 -0.51 0.23
N ILE A 399 20.66 -0.71 0.97
CA ILE A 399 22.00 -0.22 0.64
C ILE A 399 23.06 -1.21 1.16
N SER A 400 24.22 -1.20 0.52
CA SER A 400 25.37 -2.05 0.83
C SER A 400 26.56 -1.18 1.27
N ALA A 401 27.23 -1.52 2.36
CA ALA A 401 28.47 -0.87 2.81
C ALA A 401 29.14 -1.67 3.95
N ASP A 402 30.45 -1.54 4.12
CA ASP A 402 31.19 -2.13 5.24
C ASP A 402 31.02 -1.25 6.51
N LEU A 403 29.93 -1.45 7.24
CA LEU A 403 29.54 -0.60 8.38
C LEU A 403 30.31 -0.94 9.65
N ASN A 404 30.87 -2.14 9.75
CA ASN A 404 31.66 -2.58 10.90
C ASN A 404 33.18 -2.51 10.67
N GLN A 405 33.61 -2.15 9.45
CA GLN A 405 35.00 -2.09 8.98
C GLN A 405 35.76 -3.40 9.09
N ASP A 406 35.09 -4.52 8.84
CA ASP A 406 35.73 -5.85 8.81
C ASP A 406 36.30 -6.23 7.43
N GLY A 407 36.14 -5.35 6.43
CA GLY A 407 36.58 -5.52 5.06
C GLY A 407 35.54 -6.16 4.14
N TYR A 408 34.34 -6.43 4.63
CA TYR A 408 33.24 -7.03 3.85
C TYR A 408 32.02 -6.12 3.83
N GLU A 409 31.32 -6.08 2.69
CA GLU A 409 30.09 -5.29 2.59
C GLU A 409 28.94 -5.93 3.39
N ASP A 410 28.25 -5.08 4.15
CA ASP A 410 27.06 -5.41 4.92
C ASP A 410 25.79 -4.97 4.19
N LEU A 411 24.67 -5.65 4.47
CA LEU A 411 23.37 -5.28 3.94
C LEU A 411 22.56 -4.49 4.97
N VAL A 412 22.09 -3.31 4.58
CA VAL A 412 21.14 -2.50 5.35
C VAL A 412 19.76 -2.54 4.67
N VAL A 413 18.72 -2.80 5.44
CA VAL A 413 17.35 -3.00 4.91
C VAL A 413 16.31 -2.21 5.70
N GLY A 414 15.57 -1.36 5.00
CA GLY A 414 14.43 -0.63 5.53
C GLY A 414 13.12 -1.45 5.51
N ALA A 415 12.35 -1.32 6.58
CA ALA A 415 10.99 -1.83 6.75
C ALA A 415 10.09 -0.73 7.35
N PRO A 416 9.75 0.32 6.58
CA PRO A 416 9.06 1.50 7.09
C PRO A 416 7.62 1.23 7.55
N GLY A 417 7.01 0.14 7.08
CA GLY A 417 5.67 -0.27 7.53
C GLY A 417 5.67 -1.06 8.84
N TYR A 418 6.85 -1.36 9.40
CA TYR A 418 6.95 -2.16 10.62
C TYR A 418 6.14 -1.54 11.74
N SER A 419 5.31 -2.37 12.36
CA SER A 419 4.34 -1.98 13.36
C SER A 419 4.42 -2.94 14.54
N THR A 420 4.16 -2.42 15.72
CA THR A 420 3.89 -3.24 16.90
C THR A 420 2.50 -2.88 17.41
N LEU A 421 1.95 -3.73 18.26
CA LEU A 421 0.65 -3.46 18.88
C LEU A 421 0.66 -2.06 19.54
N GLY A 422 -0.30 -1.20 19.21
CA GLY A 422 -0.40 0.18 19.70
C GLY A 422 0.61 1.18 19.12
N ARG A 423 1.43 0.75 18.16
CA ARG A 423 2.49 1.54 17.52
C ARG A 423 2.56 1.20 16.04
N VAL A 424 1.65 1.82 15.29
CA VAL A 424 1.48 1.60 13.85
C VAL A 424 2.57 2.34 13.06
N GLN A 425 3.18 1.67 12.08
CA GLN A 425 4.13 2.21 11.10
C GLN A 425 5.28 3.04 11.70
N ILE A 426 5.82 2.59 12.83
CA ILE A 426 7.00 3.22 13.44
C ILE A 426 8.25 3.03 12.58
N GLY A 427 8.31 1.91 11.84
CA GLY A 427 9.41 1.56 10.95
C GLY A 427 10.64 0.98 11.68
N ARG A 428 11.42 0.18 10.93
CA ARG A 428 12.68 -0.42 11.37
C ARG A 428 13.71 -0.43 10.25
N VAL A 429 14.98 -0.49 10.63
CA VAL A 429 16.12 -0.78 9.75
C VAL A 429 16.89 -1.95 10.35
N TYR A 430 17.23 -2.92 9.51
CA TYR A 430 18.00 -4.11 9.88
C TYR A 430 19.36 -4.06 9.21
N VAL A 431 20.41 -4.42 9.94
CA VAL A 431 21.76 -4.59 9.42
C VAL A 431 22.11 -6.08 9.50
N VAL A 432 22.58 -6.63 8.39
CA VAL A 432 23.07 -8.01 8.29
C VAL A 432 24.51 -7.95 7.82
N TYR A 433 25.43 -8.40 8.67
CA TYR A 433 26.85 -8.31 8.37
C TYR A 433 27.28 -9.32 7.33
N GLY A 434 28.15 -8.84 6.43
CA GLY A 434 28.88 -9.67 5.49
C GLY A 434 29.99 -10.47 6.18
N ASN A 435 30.61 -11.35 5.41
CA ASN A 435 31.90 -11.93 5.75
C ASN A 435 32.60 -12.38 4.46
N GLN A 436 33.72 -13.08 4.58
CA GLN A 436 34.46 -13.63 3.43
C GLN A 436 33.61 -14.47 2.45
N SER A 437 32.51 -15.08 2.91
CA SER A 437 31.60 -15.85 2.06
C SER A 437 30.41 -15.04 1.53
N GLY A 438 30.37 -13.73 1.77
CA GLY A 438 29.25 -12.83 1.50
C GLY A 438 28.22 -12.85 2.63
N LEU A 439 26.99 -12.45 2.31
CA LEU A 439 25.86 -12.48 3.25
C LEU A 439 25.53 -13.91 3.71
N PRO A 440 24.94 -14.08 4.91
CA PRO A 440 24.54 -15.40 5.42
C PRO A 440 23.59 -16.15 4.47
N LEU A 441 24.00 -17.32 4.01
CA LEU A 441 23.26 -18.13 3.03
C LEU A 441 22.24 -19.08 3.69
N GLU A 442 21.45 -18.56 4.63
CA GLU A 442 20.36 -19.27 5.28
C GLU A 442 19.08 -18.44 5.35
N ASP A 443 17.93 -19.10 5.48
CA ASP A 443 16.67 -18.40 5.69
C ASP A 443 16.63 -17.79 7.10
N MET A 444 16.35 -16.48 7.19
CA MET A 444 16.42 -15.74 8.45
C MET A 444 15.19 -14.87 8.69
N ASP A 445 14.64 -14.97 9.90
CA ASP A 445 13.74 -13.98 10.46
C ASP A 445 14.59 -12.84 11.06
N LEU A 446 14.52 -11.66 10.44
CA LEU A 446 15.41 -10.56 10.81
C LEU A 446 15.09 -9.97 12.19
N ASP A 447 13.87 -10.16 12.71
CA ASP A 447 13.53 -9.74 14.07
C ASP A 447 14.35 -10.47 15.15
N GLY A 448 14.83 -11.68 14.85
CA GLY A 448 15.60 -12.50 15.79
C GLY A 448 17.05 -12.76 15.40
N LYS A 449 17.45 -12.46 14.16
CA LYS A 449 18.76 -12.84 13.61
C LYS A 449 19.57 -11.72 12.97
N ALA A 450 19.01 -10.53 12.76
CA ALA A 450 19.81 -9.40 12.28
C ALA A 450 20.88 -9.02 13.31
N ASP A 451 22.06 -8.61 12.84
CA ASP A 451 23.19 -8.27 13.71
C ASP A 451 22.95 -6.94 14.45
N GLN A 452 22.28 -5.98 13.80
CA GLN A 452 21.75 -4.79 14.43
C GLN A 452 20.34 -4.46 13.94
N VAL A 453 19.53 -3.90 14.85
CA VAL A 453 18.17 -3.42 14.55
C VAL A 453 17.99 -2.01 15.10
N LEU A 454 17.74 -1.06 14.20
CA LEU A 454 17.40 0.32 14.53
C LEU A 454 15.90 0.51 14.37
N GLN A 455 15.27 1.19 15.35
CA GLN A 455 13.81 1.31 15.41
C GLN A 455 13.38 2.77 15.48
N GLY A 456 12.36 3.11 14.69
CA GLY A 456 11.69 4.40 14.79
C GLY A 456 10.82 4.51 16.05
N HIS A 457 10.65 5.73 16.55
CA HIS A 457 9.90 5.99 17.80
C HIS A 457 8.59 6.75 17.58
N GLN A 458 8.45 7.43 16.44
CA GLN A 458 7.28 8.26 16.14
C GLN A 458 6.16 7.40 15.53
N PRO A 459 4.92 7.49 16.03
CA PRO A 459 3.77 6.83 15.42
C PRO A 459 3.64 7.22 13.95
N SER A 460 3.48 6.23 13.08
CA SER A 460 3.44 6.40 11.62
C SER A 460 4.59 7.27 11.09
N GLY A 461 5.77 7.17 11.70
CA GLY A 461 6.98 7.89 11.28
C GLY A 461 7.60 7.33 10.01
N ARG A 462 7.36 6.05 9.72
CA ARG A 462 7.91 5.31 8.57
C ARG A 462 9.44 5.34 8.51
N PHE A 463 10.09 5.12 9.65
CA PHE A 463 11.55 5.05 9.75
C PHE A 463 12.12 3.92 8.88
N GLY A 464 13.16 4.21 8.09
CA GLY A 464 13.73 3.28 7.11
C GLY A 464 13.13 3.41 5.72
N SER A 465 12.44 4.52 5.41
CA SER A 465 11.90 4.79 4.07
C SER A 465 12.97 5.14 3.04
N ALA A 466 14.10 5.69 3.46
CA ALA A 466 15.26 5.99 2.64
C ALA A 466 16.53 5.76 3.47
N LEU A 467 17.63 5.42 2.80
CA LEU A 467 18.92 5.09 3.41
C LEU A 467 20.04 5.75 2.60
N ALA A 468 21.06 6.25 3.27
CA ALA A 468 22.33 6.66 2.65
C ALA A 468 23.48 6.34 3.60
N VAL A 469 24.60 5.87 3.04
CA VAL A 469 25.84 5.61 3.78
C VAL A 469 26.88 6.61 3.34
N LEU A 470 27.51 7.28 4.31
CA LEU A 470 28.53 8.31 4.14
C LEU A 470 29.33 8.41 5.44
N ASP A 471 30.48 9.07 5.42
CA ASP A 471 31.21 9.44 6.64
C ASP A 471 30.88 10.90 6.97
N PHE A 472 29.83 11.13 7.78
CA PHE A 472 29.26 12.46 7.97
C PHE A 472 30.02 13.30 9.01
N ASN A 473 30.82 12.64 9.84
CA ASN A 473 31.68 13.27 10.85
C ASN A 473 33.19 13.23 10.48
N GLU A 474 33.52 12.67 9.31
CA GLU A 474 34.86 12.47 8.75
C GLU A 474 35.84 11.80 9.72
N ASP A 475 35.36 10.81 10.49
CA ASP A 475 36.21 10.04 11.40
C ASP A 475 36.86 8.81 10.73
N GLY A 476 36.57 8.60 9.44
CA GLY A 476 37.03 7.49 8.63
C GLY A 476 36.13 6.27 8.70
N VAL A 477 35.00 6.32 9.42
CA VAL A 477 34.03 5.22 9.59
C VAL A 477 32.70 5.52 8.90
N PRO A 478 32.13 4.56 8.15
CA PRO A 478 30.81 4.75 7.56
C PRO A 478 29.69 4.96 8.58
N ASP A 479 28.95 6.04 8.41
CA ASP A 479 27.72 6.37 9.12
C ASP A 479 26.50 5.98 8.29
N LEU A 480 25.34 5.89 8.96
CA LEU A 480 24.06 5.60 8.30
C LEU A 480 23.04 6.72 8.53
N ALA A 481 22.62 7.37 7.45
CA ALA A 481 21.48 8.28 7.44
C ALA A 481 20.18 7.54 7.10
N ILE A 482 19.13 7.75 7.90
CA ILE A 482 17.84 7.05 7.78
C ILE A 482 16.70 8.06 7.72
N GLY A 483 15.89 7.96 6.66
CA GLY A 483 14.71 8.78 6.44
C GLY A 483 13.47 8.27 7.17
N ALA A 484 12.68 9.20 7.71
CA ALA A 484 11.38 8.96 8.34
C ALA A 484 10.38 10.04 7.89
N PRO A 485 9.90 9.99 6.63
CA PRO A 485 9.18 11.10 5.99
C PRO A 485 7.82 11.40 6.60
N SER A 486 7.23 10.48 7.37
CA SER A 486 5.87 10.63 7.92
C SER A 486 5.85 11.09 9.38
N VAL A 487 7.00 11.45 9.97
CA VAL A 487 7.06 12.04 11.32
C VAL A 487 6.14 13.26 11.43
N GLY A 488 5.30 13.28 12.47
CA GLY A 488 4.31 14.33 12.70
C GLY A 488 2.94 14.08 12.04
N SER A 489 2.73 12.88 11.48
CA SER A 489 1.45 12.42 10.93
C SER A 489 0.34 12.43 11.98
N GLN A 490 0.60 12.07 13.24
CA GLN A 490 -0.40 12.12 14.32
C GLN A 490 -1.00 13.53 14.58
N PHE A 491 -0.36 14.57 14.04
CA PHE A 491 -0.81 15.96 14.12
C PHE A 491 -1.22 16.54 12.76
N LEU A 492 -1.39 15.70 11.72
CA LEU A 492 -1.63 16.08 10.33
C LEU A 492 -0.53 16.99 9.73
N THR A 493 0.68 16.98 10.30
CA THR A 493 1.76 17.88 9.86
C THR A 493 2.75 17.23 8.90
N TYR A 494 3.01 15.92 8.97
CA TYR A 494 3.93 15.19 8.05
C TYR A 494 5.24 15.94 7.75
N LYS A 495 5.92 16.38 8.81
CA LYS A 495 7.17 17.16 8.71
C LYS A 495 8.34 16.31 8.22
N GLY A 496 8.36 15.03 8.59
CA GLY A 496 9.47 14.13 8.33
C GLY A 496 10.71 14.44 9.16
N ALA A 497 11.68 13.53 9.12
CA ALA A 497 12.96 13.66 9.79
C ALA A 497 14.03 12.76 9.12
N VAL A 498 15.30 13.11 9.30
CA VAL A 498 16.43 12.23 8.99
C VAL A 498 17.23 12.00 10.27
N TYR A 499 17.61 10.76 10.52
CA TYR A 499 18.40 10.35 11.68
C TYR A 499 19.72 9.79 11.19
N VAL A 500 20.84 10.34 11.66
CA VAL A 500 22.18 9.85 11.31
C VAL A 500 22.77 9.13 12.52
N TYR A 501 23.21 7.90 12.30
CA TYR A 501 23.83 7.03 13.28
C TYR A 501 25.30 6.90 12.92
N PHE A 502 26.18 7.34 13.82
CA PHE A 502 27.60 7.26 13.56
C PHE A 502 28.11 5.83 13.67
N GLY A 503 29.05 5.50 12.79
CA GLY A 503 29.77 4.24 12.82
C GLY A 503 30.77 4.18 13.98
N THR A 504 31.25 2.99 14.26
CA THR A 504 32.43 2.80 15.09
C THR A 504 33.15 1.54 14.63
N GLU A 505 34.44 1.68 14.34
CA GLU A 505 35.32 0.59 13.92
C GLU A 505 35.16 -0.65 14.84
N GLY A 506 34.89 -1.80 14.22
CA GLY A 506 34.70 -3.09 14.89
C GLY A 506 33.45 -3.23 15.76
N ARG A 507 32.60 -2.19 15.87
CA ARG A 507 31.35 -2.21 16.66
C ARG A 507 30.10 -1.91 15.85
N GLY A 508 30.24 -1.35 14.65
CA GLY A 508 29.14 -0.94 13.79
C GLY A 508 28.48 0.35 14.27
N LEU A 509 27.19 0.51 13.96
CA LEU A 509 26.46 1.76 14.20
C LEU A 509 26.13 1.99 15.68
N ALA A 510 26.00 3.26 16.05
CA ALA A 510 25.49 3.68 17.35
C ALA A 510 24.06 3.17 17.61
N SER A 511 23.71 2.97 18.89
CA SER A 511 22.35 2.51 19.26
C SER A 511 21.27 3.61 19.23
N GLN A 512 21.68 4.87 19.16
CA GLN A 512 20.82 6.06 19.10
C GLN A 512 21.39 7.01 18.06
N PRO A 513 20.55 7.85 17.42
CA PRO A 513 21.04 8.77 16.41
C PRO A 513 21.90 9.86 17.05
N ASN A 514 23.06 10.11 16.44
CA ASN A 514 23.99 11.16 16.83
C ASN A 514 23.54 12.52 16.29
N VAL A 515 22.94 12.52 15.09
CA VAL A 515 22.38 13.72 14.47
C VAL A 515 20.93 13.48 14.11
N THR A 516 20.08 14.46 14.40
CA THR A 516 18.69 14.49 13.91
C THR A 516 18.48 15.74 13.07
N ILE A 517 18.01 15.57 11.84
CA ILE A 517 17.67 16.66 10.93
C ILE A 517 16.15 16.79 10.88
N THR A 518 15.65 17.99 11.14
CA THR A 518 14.23 18.28 11.24
C THR A 518 13.76 19.33 10.24
N CYS A 519 12.48 19.29 9.93
CA CYS A 519 11.82 20.30 9.12
C CYS A 519 10.67 20.95 9.88
N GLN A 520 10.51 22.26 9.76
CA GLN A 520 9.42 22.99 10.42
C GLN A 520 8.17 23.14 9.56
N TYR A 521 8.27 23.01 8.23
CA TYR A 521 7.13 23.13 7.33
C TYR A 521 6.18 21.93 7.46
N SER A 522 4.87 22.18 7.49
CA SER A 522 3.89 21.12 7.29
C SER A 522 4.02 20.55 5.87
N TYR A 523 3.78 19.25 5.75
CA TYR A 523 3.91 18.43 4.54
C TYR A 523 5.33 18.39 3.98
N CYS A 524 6.33 18.71 4.81
CA CYS A 524 7.73 18.74 4.38
C CYS A 524 8.29 17.37 4.02
N ASN A 525 7.74 16.30 4.58
CA ASN A 525 8.09 14.92 4.26
C ASN A 525 9.60 14.63 4.17
N LEU A 526 10.39 15.31 5.02
CA LEU A 526 11.85 15.27 5.00
C LEU A 526 12.37 13.84 5.15
N GLY A 527 13.37 13.48 4.35
CA GLY A 527 13.93 12.13 4.34
C GLY A 527 13.11 11.16 3.47
N TRP A 528 12.41 11.67 2.46
CA TRP A 528 11.74 10.83 1.47
C TRP A 528 12.74 10.08 0.58
N SER A 529 13.80 10.78 0.18
CA SER A 529 14.95 10.25 -0.56
C SER A 529 16.22 10.79 0.08
N LEU A 530 17.27 9.97 0.09
CA LEU A 530 18.58 10.29 0.63
C LEU A 530 19.63 9.87 -0.40
N LEU A 531 20.71 10.65 -0.48
CA LEU A 531 21.85 10.37 -1.34
C LEU A 531 23.12 10.84 -0.64
N ALA A 532 24.17 10.04 -0.74
CA ALA A 532 25.52 10.40 -0.35
C ALA A 532 26.31 10.78 -1.61
N ALA A 533 26.78 12.02 -1.70
CA ALA A 533 27.52 12.51 -2.85
C ALA A 533 28.36 13.72 -2.46
N ASP A 534 29.58 13.84 -2.98
CA ASP A 534 30.43 15.02 -2.78
C ASP A 534 29.82 16.21 -3.54
N VAL A 535 29.14 17.14 -2.87
CA VAL A 535 28.44 18.26 -3.54
C VAL A 535 29.12 19.60 -3.32
N ASP A 536 30.23 19.64 -2.61
CA ASP A 536 31.06 20.84 -2.43
C ASP A 536 32.47 20.73 -3.03
N GLY A 537 32.84 19.55 -3.51
CA GLY A 537 34.08 19.26 -4.21
C GLY A 537 35.29 19.08 -3.28
N ASP A 538 35.06 18.77 -2.01
CA ASP A 538 36.13 18.55 -1.02
C ASP A 538 36.69 17.12 -1.04
N GLY A 539 36.05 16.21 -1.77
CA GLY A 539 36.44 14.81 -1.91
C GLY A 539 35.73 13.86 -0.93
N ASN A 540 34.93 14.37 0.01
CA ASN A 540 34.12 13.61 0.94
C ASN A 540 32.65 13.63 0.50
N ALA A 541 31.92 12.56 0.77
CA ALA A 541 30.50 12.51 0.43
C ALA A 541 29.67 13.30 1.44
N ASP A 542 28.75 14.14 0.95
CA ASP A 542 27.81 14.91 1.74
C ASP A 542 26.42 14.26 1.74
N LEU A 543 25.58 14.67 2.71
CA LEU A 543 24.20 14.20 2.77
C LEU A 543 23.27 15.11 1.97
N VAL A 544 22.69 14.57 0.90
CA VAL A 544 21.62 15.20 0.11
C VAL A 544 20.27 14.59 0.49
N VAL A 545 19.27 15.44 0.74
CA VAL A 545 17.95 15.04 1.24
C VAL A 545 16.83 15.61 0.37
N GLY A 546 15.97 14.74 -0.15
CA GLY A 546 14.81 15.12 -0.94
C GLY A 546 13.51 15.18 -0.12
N SER A 547 12.66 16.14 -0.47
CA SER A 547 11.40 16.47 0.21
C SER A 547 10.30 16.80 -0.82
N PRO A 548 9.80 15.81 -1.59
CA PRO A 548 8.96 16.05 -2.76
C PRO A 548 7.57 16.65 -2.47
N TYR A 549 6.94 16.34 -1.34
CA TYR A 549 5.62 16.88 -0.99
C TYR A 549 5.71 18.24 -0.28
N ALA A 550 6.93 18.66 0.05
CA ALA A 550 7.14 19.94 0.69
C ALA A 550 6.59 21.10 -0.15
N PRO A 551 6.12 22.18 0.49
CA PRO A 551 5.55 23.31 -0.24
C PRO A 551 6.50 23.87 -1.30
N GLY A 552 7.78 24.11 -0.98
CA GLY A 552 8.75 24.66 -1.94
C GLY A 552 8.34 26.03 -2.53
N GLY A 553 7.45 26.77 -1.86
CA GLY A 553 6.84 28.00 -2.38
C GLY A 553 5.52 27.81 -3.13
N GLY A 554 4.97 26.60 -3.19
CA GLY A 554 3.65 26.27 -3.75
C GLY A 554 3.06 25.00 -3.14
N GLN A 555 2.20 24.30 -3.88
CA GLN A 555 1.62 23.04 -3.44
C GLN A 555 2.48 21.89 -3.96
N GLN A 556 3.11 21.13 -3.05
CA GLN A 556 3.92 19.95 -3.38
C GLN A 556 4.94 20.20 -4.52
N ARG A 557 5.57 21.38 -4.53
CA ARG A 557 6.64 21.64 -5.51
C ARG A 557 7.86 20.79 -5.21
N GLY A 558 8.07 20.50 -3.94
CA GLY A 558 9.21 19.78 -3.42
C GLY A 558 10.45 20.67 -3.29
N PHE A 559 11.44 20.16 -2.57
CA PHE A 559 12.78 20.73 -2.53
C PHE A 559 13.82 19.64 -2.25
N VAL A 560 15.08 19.98 -2.53
CA VAL A 560 16.27 19.21 -2.16
C VAL A 560 17.20 20.11 -1.36
N VAL A 561 17.80 19.56 -0.30
CA VAL A 561 18.81 20.23 0.52
C VAL A 561 20.06 19.38 0.65
N ALA A 562 21.19 20.00 0.93
CA ALA A 562 22.40 19.28 1.31
C ALA A 562 23.02 19.79 2.62
N PHE A 563 23.65 18.87 3.33
CA PHE A 563 24.44 19.10 4.51
C PHE A 563 25.84 18.56 4.28
N TYR A 564 26.84 19.44 4.34
CA TYR A 564 28.22 19.06 4.07
C TYR A 564 28.80 18.22 5.21
N SER A 565 29.59 17.22 4.88
CA SER A 565 30.39 16.48 5.85
C SER A 565 31.51 17.39 6.38
N TYR A 566 31.99 17.11 7.61
CA TYR A 566 33.19 17.77 8.14
C TYR A 566 33.69 17.05 9.39
N PHE A 567 35.01 17.09 9.56
CA PHE A 567 35.72 16.54 10.71
C PHE A 567 35.14 16.96 12.06
N ASN A 568 34.93 15.95 12.92
CA ASN A 568 34.52 16.10 14.31
C ASN A 568 33.16 16.80 14.48
N ARG A 569 32.23 16.53 13.55
CA ARG A 569 30.82 16.88 13.71
C ARG A 569 30.30 16.35 15.05
N SER A 570 29.66 17.24 15.82
CA SER A 570 29.15 16.89 17.15
C SER A 570 28.16 15.72 17.10
N ASP A 571 28.35 14.80 18.03
CA ASP A 571 27.54 13.61 18.29
C ASP A 571 26.18 13.90 18.98
N GLN A 572 25.83 15.18 19.17
CA GLN A 572 24.55 15.63 19.76
C GLN A 572 23.85 16.71 18.92
N GLY A 573 23.98 16.62 17.59
CA GLY A 573 23.51 17.65 16.67
C GLY A 573 22.01 17.59 16.37
N LEU A 574 21.25 18.63 16.73
CA LEU A 574 19.98 18.92 16.08
C LEU A 574 20.25 19.88 14.92
N LEU A 575 20.02 19.41 13.69
CA LEU A 575 20.05 20.23 12.49
C LEU A 575 18.62 20.56 12.06
N SER A 576 18.48 21.68 11.36
CA SER A 576 17.24 22.02 10.67
C SER A 576 17.50 22.27 9.20
N VAL A 577 16.48 22.04 8.39
CA VAL A 577 16.48 22.30 6.94
C VAL A 577 16.92 23.73 6.59
N GLU A 578 16.66 24.70 7.47
CA GLU A 578 17.07 26.11 7.30
C GLU A 578 18.57 26.33 7.49
N GLY A 579 19.22 25.42 8.23
CA GLY A 579 20.67 25.38 8.40
C GLY A 579 21.39 24.55 7.35
N ALA A 580 20.69 24.06 6.32
CA ALA A 580 21.32 23.37 5.20
C ALA A 580 22.31 24.28 4.47
N ASN A 581 23.39 23.70 3.96
CA ASN A 581 24.43 24.43 3.23
C ASN A 581 23.87 25.04 1.93
N TRP A 582 22.97 24.32 1.25
CA TRP A 582 22.18 24.84 0.16
C TRP A 582 20.79 24.18 0.07
N MET A 583 19.89 24.85 -0.65
CA MET A 583 18.53 24.36 -0.94
C MET A 583 18.13 24.73 -2.36
N VAL A 584 17.57 23.76 -3.09
CA VAL A 584 16.92 23.96 -4.39
C VAL A 584 15.44 23.60 -4.27
N LYS A 585 14.56 24.49 -4.72
CA LYS A 585 13.11 24.31 -4.66
C LYS A 585 12.56 23.98 -6.05
N GLY A 586 11.58 23.10 -6.12
CA GLY A 586 10.83 22.85 -7.35
C GLY A 586 10.05 24.08 -7.80
N GLU A 587 9.82 24.19 -9.11
CA GLU A 587 9.19 25.36 -9.71
C GLU A 587 7.67 25.18 -9.92
N GLU A 588 7.22 23.94 -10.16
CA GLU A 588 5.85 23.62 -10.53
C GLU A 588 5.11 22.91 -9.39
N ASN A 589 3.83 23.25 -9.19
CA ASN A 589 2.99 22.57 -8.21
C ASN A 589 2.83 21.10 -8.58
N TYR A 590 2.78 20.24 -7.57
CA TYR A 590 2.70 18.79 -7.70
C TYR A 590 3.84 18.16 -8.52
N ALA A 591 4.94 18.89 -8.71
CA ALA A 591 6.10 18.36 -9.41
C ALA A 591 6.78 17.23 -8.66
N TRP A 592 6.75 17.32 -7.32
CA TRP A 592 7.45 16.39 -6.45
C TRP A 592 8.95 16.38 -6.72
N PHE A 593 9.54 17.56 -6.87
CA PHE A 593 10.97 17.72 -7.05
C PHE A 593 11.73 17.13 -5.85
N GLY A 594 12.70 16.25 -6.11
CA GLY A 594 13.41 15.50 -5.08
C GLY A 594 12.76 14.17 -4.74
N PHE A 595 11.92 13.62 -5.62
CA PHE A 595 11.28 12.33 -5.39
C PHE A 595 12.28 11.17 -5.39
N SER A 596 13.19 11.14 -6.37
CA SER A 596 14.39 10.30 -6.40
C SER A 596 15.62 11.18 -6.55
N LEU A 597 16.73 10.70 -6.01
CA LEU A 597 18.04 11.32 -6.05
C LEU A 597 19.04 10.27 -6.54
N ASP A 598 19.91 10.67 -7.45
CA ASP A 598 21.04 9.87 -7.92
C ASP A 598 22.23 10.80 -8.22
N SER A 599 23.44 10.26 -8.27
CA SER A 599 24.64 11.03 -8.62
C SER A 599 25.59 10.26 -9.50
N CYS A 600 26.29 10.98 -10.38
CA CYS A 600 27.44 10.46 -11.08
C CYS A 600 28.63 11.41 -10.99
N GLN A 601 29.84 10.85 -10.97
CA GLN A 601 31.08 11.61 -11.02
C GLN A 601 31.50 11.82 -12.47
N LEU A 602 31.70 13.09 -12.88
CA LEU A 602 32.23 13.44 -14.18
C LEU A 602 33.51 14.27 -13.99
N GLU A 603 34.66 13.62 -14.19
CA GLU A 603 36.00 14.18 -13.92
C GLU A 603 36.13 14.64 -12.45
N ASN A 604 36.04 15.96 -12.20
CA ASN A 604 36.12 16.58 -10.87
C ASN A 604 34.80 17.29 -10.49
N VAL A 605 33.69 16.94 -11.15
CA VAL A 605 32.38 17.54 -10.89
C VAL A 605 31.37 16.44 -10.62
N THR A 606 30.72 16.51 -9.47
CA THR A 606 29.57 15.66 -9.13
C THR A 606 28.33 16.21 -9.80
N LEU A 607 27.66 15.39 -10.61
CA LEU A 607 26.37 15.72 -11.20
C LEU A 607 25.26 15.04 -10.40
N LEU A 608 24.32 15.85 -9.90
CA LEU A 608 23.12 15.37 -9.22
C LEU A 608 21.97 15.22 -10.21
N LEU A 609 21.36 14.04 -10.24
CA LEU A 609 20.10 13.78 -10.92
C LEU A 609 18.98 13.87 -9.88
N ILE A 610 18.06 14.80 -10.11
CA ILE A 610 16.94 15.07 -9.22
C ILE A 610 15.66 14.92 -10.03
N ASP A 611 14.90 13.88 -9.72
CA ASP A 611 13.68 13.59 -10.47
C ASP A 611 12.43 14.22 -9.85
N SER A 612 11.42 14.34 -10.71
CA SER A 612 10.06 14.80 -10.43
C SER A 612 9.08 13.81 -11.07
N LEU A 613 8.07 13.33 -10.34
CA LEU A 613 7.10 12.36 -10.90
C LEU A 613 6.09 13.01 -11.87
N SER A 614 5.92 14.33 -11.87
CA SER A 614 4.86 15.01 -12.64
C SER A 614 5.15 15.21 -14.13
N ARG A 615 6.39 15.02 -14.59
CA ARG A 615 6.75 15.24 -16.00
C ARG A 615 6.94 13.95 -16.78
N ILE A 616 5.99 13.03 -16.65
CA ILE A 616 5.73 12.07 -17.73
C ILE A 616 4.70 12.72 -18.67
N SER A 617 5.17 13.68 -19.49
CA SER A 617 4.39 14.22 -20.59
C SER A 617 4.16 13.12 -21.63
N PHE A 618 2.99 12.48 -21.59
CA PHE A 618 2.53 11.59 -22.66
C PHE A 618 2.18 12.44 -23.89
N ILE A 619 3.00 12.35 -24.94
CA ILE A 619 2.52 12.61 -26.30
C ILE A 619 1.60 11.43 -26.65
N SER A 620 0.33 11.73 -26.90
CA SER A 620 -0.64 10.76 -27.39
C SER A 620 -0.14 10.13 -28.69
N SER A 621 0.16 8.84 -28.68
CA SER A 621 -0.41 7.88 -29.64
C SER A 621 0.16 6.48 -29.42
N VAL A 622 -0.79 5.55 -29.23
CA VAL A 622 -0.70 4.08 -29.31
C VAL A 622 -0.32 3.34 -28.02
N LEU A 623 -1.33 2.63 -27.49
CA LEU A 623 -1.27 1.62 -26.44
C LEU A 623 -0.08 0.66 -26.62
N HIS A 624 0.99 0.85 -25.85
CA HIS A 624 1.85 -0.21 -25.33
C HIS A 624 2.66 0.36 -24.16
N GLN A 625 2.08 0.44 -22.96
CA GLN A 625 2.80 0.92 -21.77
C GLN A 625 3.66 -0.21 -21.16
N ALA A 626 4.62 -0.70 -21.92
CA ALA A 626 5.71 -1.55 -21.44
C ALA A 626 6.95 -0.64 -21.32
N GLY A 627 7.40 -0.38 -20.09
CA GLY A 627 8.39 0.68 -19.79
C GLY A 627 9.71 0.59 -20.56
N LEU A 628 10.54 1.65 -20.44
CA LEU A 628 11.72 1.92 -21.26
C LEU A 628 12.95 2.14 -20.36
N ALA A 629 14.09 1.53 -20.70
CA ALA A 629 15.40 1.84 -20.13
C ALA A 629 16.35 2.34 -21.24
N LEU A 630 17.08 3.42 -20.97
CA LEU A 630 17.95 4.13 -21.93
C LEU A 630 19.39 4.13 -21.43
N VAL A 631 20.35 3.86 -22.32
CA VAL A 631 21.78 3.92 -22.03
C VAL A 631 22.42 4.95 -22.95
N TYR A 632 23.18 5.89 -22.39
CA TYR A 632 23.87 6.95 -23.12
C TYR A 632 25.38 6.72 -23.08
N ASP A 633 26.06 7.04 -24.19
CA ASP A 633 27.51 7.11 -24.28
C ASP A 633 27.97 8.51 -23.85
N LEU A 634 28.82 8.56 -22.82
CA LEU A 634 29.35 9.78 -22.21
C LEU A 634 30.78 10.13 -22.66
N THR A 635 31.34 9.40 -23.63
CA THR A 635 32.72 9.63 -24.11
C THR A 635 32.94 11.00 -24.77
N ASP A 636 31.87 11.66 -25.24
CA ASP A 636 31.87 13.07 -25.67
C ASP A 636 30.92 13.87 -24.77
N SER A 637 31.51 14.58 -23.78
CA SER A 637 30.80 15.30 -22.71
C SER A 637 29.91 16.45 -23.20
N THR A 638 30.00 16.81 -24.48
CA THR A 638 29.22 17.92 -25.06
C THR A 638 27.89 17.49 -25.66
N LYS A 639 27.72 16.21 -26.02
CA LYS A 639 26.46 15.66 -26.54
C LYS A 639 26.38 14.13 -26.35
N PRO A 640 25.86 13.66 -25.20
CA PRO A 640 25.66 12.23 -24.96
C PRO A 640 24.85 11.60 -26.08
N SER A 641 25.40 10.58 -26.72
CA SER A 641 24.70 9.88 -27.80
C SER A 641 23.94 8.68 -27.22
N LEU A 642 22.68 8.49 -27.60
CA LEU A 642 21.90 7.34 -27.15
C LEU A 642 22.55 6.06 -27.68
N LEU A 643 23.14 5.27 -26.79
CA LEU A 643 23.86 4.05 -27.13
C LEU A 643 22.87 2.92 -27.41
N SER A 644 21.98 2.64 -26.45
CA SER A 644 21.02 1.55 -26.59
C SER A 644 19.68 1.82 -25.89
N THR A 645 18.65 1.11 -26.33
CA THR A 645 17.29 1.21 -25.79
C THR A 645 16.74 -0.19 -25.51
N PHE A 646 16.19 -0.37 -24.31
CA PHE A 646 15.52 -1.59 -23.87
C PHE A 646 14.05 -1.26 -23.56
N SER A 647 13.14 -2.05 -24.11
CA SER A 647 11.69 -1.90 -23.95
C SER A 647 11.09 -3.19 -23.41
N GLY A 648 10.12 -3.07 -22.50
CA GLY A 648 9.32 -4.21 -22.07
C GLY A 648 8.40 -4.75 -23.18
N ASP A 649 7.88 -5.97 -23.01
CA ASP A 649 6.90 -6.64 -23.89
C ASP A 649 5.49 -6.78 -23.29
N ARG A 650 5.26 -6.30 -22.07
CA ARG A 650 3.93 -6.35 -21.42
C ARG A 650 3.51 -4.99 -20.90
N MET A 651 2.27 -4.61 -21.22
CA MET A 651 1.66 -3.41 -20.66
C MET A 651 1.57 -3.52 -19.14
N PHE A 652 1.83 -2.41 -18.45
CA PHE A 652 1.77 -2.28 -16.98
C PHE A 652 2.79 -3.15 -16.22
N SER A 653 3.75 -3.78 -16.90
CA SER A 653 4.77 -4.61 -16.26
C SER A 653 5.87 -3.83 -15.53
N ARG A 654 5.91 -2.51 -15.71
CA ARG A 654 6.95 -1.60 -15.20
C ARG A 654 8.37 -2.06 -15.51
N PHE A 655 8.63 -2.48 -16.76
CA PHE A 655 9.99 -2.73 -17.21
C PHE A 655 10.84 -1.46 -17.09
N GLY A 656 12.03 -1.55 -16.50
CA GLY A 656 12.83 -0.39 -16.14
C GLY A 656 12.33 0.31 -14.88
N GLY A 657 11.62 -0.41 -14.00
CA GLY A 657 11.16 0.14 -12.73
C GLY A 657 12.32 0.64 -11.87
N ASP A 658 13.38 -0.17 -11.80
CA ASP A 658 14.71 0.20 -11.32
C ASP A 658 15.74 -0.29 -12.35
N VAL A 659 16.85 0.45 -12.46
CA VAL A 659 18.02 0.07 -13.25
C VAL A 659 19.25 0.21 -12.35
N TYR A 660 20.10 -0.81 -12.33
CA TYR A 660 21.31 -0.86 -11.52
C TYR A 660 22.49 -1.32 -12.38
N LEU A 661 23.68 -0.79 -12.10
CA LEU A 661 24.94 -1.15 -12.77
C LEU A 661 25.90 -1.73 -11.73
N SER A 662 26.46 -2.90 -12.00
CA SER A 662 27.45 -3.57 -11.15
C SER A 662 28.31 -4.50 -11.98
N ASP A 663 29.62 -4.51 -11.76
CA ASP A 663 30.54 -5.51 -12.32
C ASP A 663 30.40 -6.85 -11.57
N LEU A 664 29.39 -7.65 -11.95
CA LEU A 664 28.98 -8.86 -11.23
C LEU A 664 30.01 -10.00 -11.35
N ASP A 665 30.81 -10.00 -12.42
CA ASP A 665 31.82 -11.03 -12.68
C ASP A 665 33.28 -10.55 -12.55
N ASN A 666 33.46 -9.30 -12.14
CA ASN A 666 34.74 -8.63 -11.90
C ASN A 666 35.63 -8.66 -13.16
N ASP A 667 35.03 -8.43 -14.34
CA ASP A 667 35.71 -8.35 -15.62
C ASP A 667 36.09 -6.92 -16.04
N GLY A 668 35.69 -5.92 -15.23
CA GLY A 668 35.94 -4.50 -15.43
C GLY A 668 34.85 -3.78 -16.24
N LEU A 669 33.73 -4.44 -16.55
CA LEU A 669 32.56 -3.85 -17.20
C LEU A 669 31.30 -4.12 -16.36
N ASP A 670 30.49 -3.08 -16.15
CA ASP A 670 29.25 -3.24 -15.40
C ASP A 670 28.18 -4.02 -16.20
N GLU A 671 27.54 -4.98 -15.55
CA GLU A 671 26.28 -5.55 -15.98
C GLU A 671 25.13 -4.59 -15.73
N MET A 672 24.20 -4.54 -16.69
CA MET A 672 22.95 -3.80 -16.52
C MET A 672 21.88 -4.72 -15.94
N ILE A 673 21.38 -4.36 -14.76
CA ILE A 673 20.31 -5.06 -14.06
C ILE A 673 19.02 -4.22 -14.21
N VAL A 674 17.96 -4.82 -14.76
CA VAL A 674 16.70 -4.12 -15.05
C VAL A 674 15.53 -4.86 -14.41
N THR A 675 14.69 -4.16 -13.65
CA THR A 675 13.54 -4.76 -12.98
C THR A 675 12.23 -4.59 -13.75
N SER A 676 11.29 -5.49 -13.52
CA SER A 676 9.93 -5.44 -14.05
C SER A 676 8.95 -6.02 -13.01
N PRO A 677 8.70 -5.30 -11.90
CA PRO A 677 8.03 -5.85 -10.72
C PRO A 677 6.57 -6.25 -10.94
N LEU A 678 5.88 -5.67 -11.92
CA LEU A 678 4.48 -5.98 -12.22
C LEU A 678 4.32 -6.93 -13.41
N ARG A 679 5.39 -7.60 -13.82
CA ARG A 679 5.36 -8.48 -14.99
C ARG A 679 4.52 -9.73 -14.81
N THR A 680 3.57 -9.95 -15.71
CA THR A 680 2.72 -11.16 -15.76
C THR A 680 3.31 -12.25 -16.67
N ASN A 681 3.09 -13.53 -16.37
CA ASN A 681 3.63 -14.65 -17.17
C ASN A 681 2.89 -14.86 -18.50
N ASP A 682 1.56 -14.79 -18.52
CA ASP A 682 0.72 -14.96 -19.71
C ASP A 682 -0.66 -14.29 -19.56
N ILE A 683 -1.50 -14.35 -20.62
CA ILE A 683 -2.87 -13.82 -20.63
C ILE A 683 -3.77 -14.49 -19.59
N SER A 684 -3.52 -15.75 -19.23
CA SER A 684 -4.27 -16.41 -18.16
C SER A 684 -3.97 -15.74 -16.82
N THR A 685 -2.73 -15.32 -16.61
CA THR A 685 -2.28 -14.61 -15.40
C THR A 685 -2.95 -13.25 -15.23
N ILE A 686 -3.20 -12.55 -16.34
CA ILE A 686 -3.98 -11.29 -16.36
C ILE A 686 -5.46 -11.54 -15.99
N LEU A 687 -6.04 -12.65 -16.46
CA LEU A 687 -7.42 -13.03 -16.14
C LEU A 687 -7.62 -13.49 -14.68
N PHE A 688 -6.54 -13.91 -14.00
CA PHE A 688 -6.53 -14.39 -12.62
C PHE A 688 -5.89 -13.40 -11.61
N GLY A 689 -5.51 -12.20 -12.04
CA GLY A 689 -5.01 -11.14 -11.14
C GLY A 689 -3.59 -11.33 -10.60
N GLY A 690 -2.70 -12.05 -11.30
CA GLY A 690 -1.33 -12.29 -10.83
C GLY A 690 -0.25 -11.46 -11.54
N ALA A 691 0.67 -10.83 -10.80
CA ALA A 691 1.97 -10.40 -11.30
C ALA A 691 3.06 -11.33 -10.75
N ALA A 692 4.00 -11.79 -11.56
CA ALA A 692 5.10 -12.64 -11.11
C ALA A 692 6.35 -11.83 -10.72
N GLY A 693 6.54 -10.66 -11.33
CA GLY A 693 7.77 -9.87 -11.20
C GLY A 693 8.96 -10.54 -11.86
N ARG A 694 9.88 -9.76 -12.44
CA ARG A 694 11.13 -10.27 -13.03
C ARG A 694 12.28 -9.30 -12.84
N VAL A 695 13.49 -9.85 -12.78
CA VAL A 695 14.73 -9.08 -12.88
C VAL A 695 15.55 -9.66 -14.04
N TYR A 696 16.08 -8.78 -14.89
CA TYR A 696 16.87 -9.09 -16.06
C TYR A 696 18.30 -8.62 -15.84
N ILE A 697 19.27 -9.48 -16.14
CA ILE A 697 20.70 -9.14 -16.05
C ILE A 697 21.29 -9.24 -17.45
N TYR A 698 21.77 -8.12 -17.98
CA TYR A 698 22.37 -8.00 -19.30
C TYR A 698 23.88 -7.85 -19.17
N ASN A 699 24.62 -8.67 -19.93
CA ASN A 699 26.07 -8.68 -19.91
C ASN A 699 26.64 -7.35 -20.45
N GLY A 700 27.61 -6.75 -19.76
CA GLY A 700 28.24 -5.49 -20.15
C GLY A 700 28.89 -5.54 -21.55
N LYS A 701 29.44 -6.69 -21.96
CA LYS A 701 30.07 -6.90 -23.28
C LYS A 701 29.08 -7.02 -24.43
N GLN A 702 27.79 -7.26 -24.16
CA GLN A 702 26.75 -7.49 -25.17
C GLN A 702 25.81 -6.30 -25.38
N ALA A 703 26.03 -5.17 -24.70
CA ALA A 703 25.27 -3.93 -24.90
C ALA A 703 25.56 -3.31 -26.28
N SER A 704 24.99 -3.89 -27.33
CA SER A 704 25.13 -3.41 -28.71
C SER A 704 24.39 -2.10 -28.93
N SER A 705 24.92 -1.22 -29.79
CA SER A 705 24.27 0.03 -30.16
C SER A 705 22.93 -0.20 -30.88
N GLY A 706 21.87 0.52 -30.48
CA GLY A 706 20.54 0.48 -31.11
C GLY A 706 19.39 -0.01 -30.20
N ASN A 707 18.23 -0.33 -30.80
CA ASN A 707 17.07 -0.84 -30.05
C ASN A 707 17.20 -2.36 -29.83
N VAL A 708 17.78 -2.75 -28.71
CA VAL A 708 18.15 -4.15 -28.37
C VAL A 708 16.92 -5.06 -28.35
N THR A 709 15.79 -4.56 -27.85
CA THR A 709 14.52 -5.30 -27.79
C THR A 709 13.56 -4.92 -28.92
N GLY A 710 13.97 -4.11 -29.90
CA GLY A 710 13.08 -3.50 -30.90
C GLY A 710 12.51 -4.45 -31.93
N HIS A 711 13.12 -5.63 -32.10
CA HIS A 711 12.65 -6.68 -33.00
C HIS A 711 11.55 -7.56 -32.40
N CYS A 712 11.13 -7.28 -31.17
CA CYS A 712 10.15 -8.07 -30.45
C CYS A 712 8.72 -7.71 -30.86
N LYS A 713 8.26 -8.37 -31.92
CA LYS A 713 6.92 -8.16 -32.50
C LYS A 713 5.86 -9.16 -32.01
N SER A 714 6.20 -10.12 -31.16
CA SER A 714 5.29 -11.22 -30.78
C SER A 714 4.84 -11.16 -29.33
N TRP A 715 3.53 -11.03 -29.12
CA TRP A 715 2.81 -11.26 -27.88
C TRP A 715 3.01 -12.65 -27.22
N VAL A 716 3.54 -13.65 -27.94
CA VAL A 716 3.69 -15.05 -27.46
C VAL A 716 5.14 -15.41 -27.11
N SER A 717 6.15 -14.67 -27.60
CA SER A 717 7.57 -14.93 -27.27
C SER A 717 8.02 -14.03 -26.11
N PRO A 718 8.81 -14.51 -25.13
CA PRO A 718 9.32 -13.67 -24.06
C PRO A 718 10.28 -12.62 -24.64
N CYS A 719 10.05 -11.33 -24.43
CA CYS A 719 11.02 -10.32 -24.84
C CYS A 719 11.07 -9.16 -23.85
N PRO A 720 11.84 -9.31 -22.77
CA PRO A 720 13.24 -8.83 -22.75
C PRO A 720 14.29 -9.92 -22.45
N GLU A 721 13.81 -11.14 -22.23
CA GLU A 721 14.54 -12.23 -21.56
C GLU A 721 15.44 -13.02 -22.52
N ASP A 722 15.19 -12.91 -23.82
CA ASP A 722 16.00 -13.51 -24.88
C ASP A 722 17.44 -12.97 -24.86
N TRP A 723 17.58 -11.67 -24.59
CA TRP A 723 18.83 -10.93 -24.55
C TRP A 723 19.50 -10.92 -23.17
N ALA A 724 18.78 -11.29 -22.12
CA ALA A 724 19.34 -11.36 -20.78
C ALA A 724 20.31 -12.56 -20.65
N GLN A 725 21.41 -12.37 -19.92
CA GLN A 725 22.32 -13.44 -19.48
C GLN A 725 21.62 -14.28 -18.41
N TYR A 726 21.02 -13.61 -17.42
CA TYR A 726 20.24 -14.23 -16.35
C TYR A 726 18.86 -13.58 -16.22
N VAL A 727 17.88 -14.39 -15.84
CA VAL A 727 16.52 -13.94 -15.53
C VAL A 727 16.14 -14.46 -14.15
N LEU A 728 16.05 -13.56 -13.17
CA LEU A 728 15.59 -13.92 -11.83
C LEU A 728 14.06 -13.90 -11.80
N ILE A 729 13.49 -14.93 -11.19
CA ILE A 729 12.03 -15.07 -11.03
C ILE A 729 11.67 -15.40 -9.58
N SER A 730 10.49 -14.96 -9.15
CA SER A 730 10.00 -15.22 -7.80
C SER A 730 9.93 -16.72 -7.48
N PRO A 731 10.42 -17.16 -6.30
CA PRO A 731 10.37 -18.54 -5.86
C PRO A 731 8.93 -19.04 -5.65
N GLU A 732 8.01 -18.15 -5.29
CA GLU A 732 6.61 -18.49 -5.05
C GLU A 732 5.91 -18.98 -6.32
N VAL A 733 6.24 -18.34 -7.45
CA VAL A 733 5.72 -18.66 -8.79
C VAL A 733 6.29 -19.99 -9.31
N SER A 734 7.54 -20.32 -8.95
CA SER A 734 8.22 -21.58 -9.29
C SER A 734 7.62 -22.80 -8.58
N ASN A 735 7.32 -22.66 -7.28
CA ASN A 735 6.77 -23.74 -6.46
C ASN A 735 5.32 -24.13 -6.84
N GLN A 736 4.49 -23.18 -7.29
CA GLN A 736 3.15 -23.46 -7.80
C GLN A 736 3.18 -24.39 -9.03
N LYS A 737 4.09 -24.13 -9.99
CA LYS A 737 4.26 -24.97 -11.19
C LYS A 737 4.62 -26.42 -10.83
N THR A 738 5.51 -26.60 -9.86
CA THR A 738 6.00 -27.92 -9.45
C THR A 738 4.93 -28.73 -8.71
N LYS A 739 4.10 -28.08 -7.89
CA LYS A 739 3.00 -28.72 -7.16
C LYS A 739 1.90 -29.21 -8.11
N VAL A 740 1.49 -28.37 -9.08
CA VAL A 740 0.50 -28.73 -10.11
C VAL A 740 1.00 -29.91 -10.96
N LEU A 741 2.26 -29.89 -11.41
CA LEU A 741 2.84 -30.98 -12.22
C LEU A 741 2.99 -32.31 -11.44
N ARG A 742 3.31 -32.26 -10.14
CA ARG A 742 3.39 -33.46 -9.28
C ARG A 742 2.03 -34.09 -9.03
N GLU A 743 0.98 -33.29 -8.83
CA GLU A 743 -0.37 -33.81 -8.61
C GLU A 743 -0.99 -34.38 -9.89
N ILE A 744 -0.70 -33.78 -11.05
CA ILE A 744 -1.09 -34.33 -12.36
C ILE A 744 -0.46 -35.71 -12.58
N LYS A 745 0.82 -35.90 -12.23
CA LYS A 745 1.53 -37.19 -12.38
C LYS A 745 1.05 -38.28 -11.41
N LYS A 746 0.42 -37.94 -10.28
CA LYS A 746 -0.11 -38.91 -9.31
C LYS A 746 -1.55 -39.35 -9.56
N SER A 747 -2.24 -38.73 -10.53
CA SER A 747 -3.68 -38.91 -10.73
C SER A 747 -3.99 -39.94 -11.84
N HIS A 748 -4.23 -41.19 -11.45
CA HIS A 748 -5.19 -42.04 -12.18
C HIS A 748 -6.61 -41.76 -11.62
N PHE A 749 -7.58 -41.60 -12.51
CA PHE A 749 -9.03 -41.36 -12.28
C PHE A 749 -9.55 -39.92 -12.08
N LYS A 750 -10.52 -39.59 -12.95
CA LYS A 750 -11.27 -38.32 -13.14
C LYS A 750 -11.94 -37.71 -11.90
N LYS A 751 -11.99 -38.38 -10.74
CA LYS A 751 -12.70 -37.89 -9.54
C LYS A 751 -11.83 -37.05 -8.59
N THR A 752 -10.50 -37.23 -8.59
CA THR A 752 -9.58 -36.46 -7.70
C THR A 752 -9.20 -35.10 -8.29
N ILE A 753 -9.23 -34.96 -9.62
CA ILE A 753 -8.98 -33.68 -10.32
C ILE A 753 -10.01 -32.60 -9.93
N ILE A 754 -11.23 -33.01 -9.58
CA ILE A 754 -12.29 -32.08 -9.13
C ILE A 754 -11.95 -31.52 -7.74
N SER A 755 -11.36 -32.33 -6.84
CA SER A 755 -10.95 -31.88 -5.50
C SER A 755 -9.79 -30.89 -5.55
N ILE A 756 -8.81 -31.13 -6.43
CA ILE A 756 -7.62 -30.27 -6.64
C ILE A 756 -8.02 -28.87 -7.18
N ILE A 757 -9.10 -28.80 -7.96
CA ILE A 757 -9.61 -27.54 -8.53
C ILE A 757 -10.53 -26.81 -7.53
N THR A 758 -11.20 -27.52 -6.61
CA THR A 758 -12.12 -26.93 -5.62
C THR A 758 -11.48 -26.55 -4.29
N SER A 759 -10.24 -26.96 -4.02
CA SER A 759 -9.51 -26.60 -2.81
C SER A 759 -8.47 -25.52 -3.11
N ASN A 760 -8.77 -24.24 -2.82
CA ASN A 760 -7.83 -23.12 -2.61
C ASN A 760 -6.60 -22.95 -3.55
N VAL A 761 -6.60 -23.46 -4.80
CA VAL A 761 -5.35 -23.59 -5.60
C VAL A 761 -5.23 -22.67 -6.82
N ILE A 762 -6.17 -21.73 -7.09
CA ILE A 762 -5.98 -20.72 -8.16
C ILE A 762 -6.25 -19.30 -7.65
N LEU A 763 -5.56 -18.92 -6.57
CA LEU A 763 -5.14 -17.53 -6.36
C LEU A 763 -3.71 -17.46 -6.88
N GLN A 764 -3.53 -17.00 -8.12
CA GLN A 764 -2.19 -16.64 -8.60
C GLN A 764 -1.78 -15.41 -7.82
N LYS A 765 -0.76 -15.59 -6.97
CA LYS A 765 -0.26 -14.55 -6.09
C LYS A 765 0.34 -13.42 -6.92
N LEU A 766 0.03 -12.17 -6.59
CA LEU A 766 0.91 -11.08 -6.98
C LEU A 766 2.20 -11.24 -6.21
N SER A 767 3.30 -11.17 -6.94
CA SER A 767 4.72 -11.20 -6.60
C SER A 767 5.29 -9.92 -7.21
N ARG A 768 5.35 -8.84 -6.43
CA ARG A 768 6.06 -7.60 -6.78
C ARG A 768 7.59 -7.83 -6.62
N PHE A 769 8.08 -8.92 -7.19
CA PHE A 769 9.48 -9.34 -7.10
C PHE A 769 10.35 -8.47 -8.00
N GLY A 770 11.49 -8.02 -7.47
CA GLY A 770 12.32 -7.00 -8.11
C GLY A 770 11.73 -5.59 -7.92
N SER A 771 11.04 -5.36 -6.80
CA SER A 771 10.54 -4.02 -6.42
C SER A 771 11.60 -3.11 -5.81
N SER A 772 12.76 -3.68 -5.49
CA SER A 772 14.02 -3.03 -5.17
C SER A 772 15.11 -4.10 -5.34
N ILE A 773 16.32 -3.67 -5.67
CA ILE A 773 17.47 -4.53 -5.88
C ILE A 773 18.74 -3.87 -5.36
N ILE A 774 19.67 -4.66 -4.86
CA ILE A 774 21.01 -4.21 -4.49
C ILE A 774 22.01 -5.34 -4.74
N THR A 775 23.25 -4.99 -5.08
CA THR A 775 24.38 -5.92 -5.11
C THR A 775 25.19 -5.78 -3.82
N VAL A 776 25.67 -6.90 -3.30
CA VAL A 776 26.58 -6.92 -2.15
C VAL A 776 27.83 -7.68 -2.56
N LYS A 777 28.98 -7.01 -2.44
CA LYS A 777 30.26 -7.53 -2.90
C LYS A 777 30.80 -8.62 -1.97
N SER A 778 31.49 -9.60 -2.55
CA SER A 778 32.22 -10.65 -1.81
C SER A 778 33.57 -10.92 -2.47
N GLU A 779 34.60 -11.21 -1.66
CA GLU A 779 35.96 -11.54 -2.14
C GLU A 779 36.01 -12.71 -3.15
N ARG A 780 35.04 -13.64 -3.11
CA ARG A 780 35.05 -14.86 -3.93
C ARG A 780 34.49 -14.65 -5.35
N LYS A 781 34.82 -13.56 -6.06
CA LYS A 781 34.35 -13.27 -7.44
C LYS A 781 32.83 -13.45 -7.65
N LYS A 782 32.04 -13.43 -6.59
CA LYS A 782 30.62 -13.78 -6.61
C LYS A 782 29.87 -12.65 -5.93
N GLU A 783 29.28 -11.78 -6.72
CA GLU A 783 28.38 -10.78 -6.20
C GLU A 783 27.05 -11.42 -5.80
N VAL A 784 26.50 -10.92 -4.70
CA VAL A 784 25.22 -11.34 -4.18
C VAL A 784 24.17 -10.36 -4.67
N VAL A 785 23.18 -10.84 -5.42
CA VAL A 785 22.04 -10.02 -5.83
C VAL A 785 20.89 -10.24 -4.85
N VAL A 786 20.49 -9.18 -4.16
CA VAL A 786 19.35 -9.20 -3.24
C VAL A 786 18.16 -8.55 -3.92
N ALA A 787 17.10 -9.33 -4.14
CA ALA A 787 15.87 -8.84 -4.76
C ALA A 787 14.71 -8.83 -3.77
N ALA A 788 14.04 -7.69 -3.64
CA ALA A 788 12.88 -7.52 -2.76
C ALA A 788 11.57 -7.91 -3.46
N GLU A 789 10.70 -8.61 -2.73
CA GLU A 789 9.35 -8.98 -3.13
C GLU A 789 8.32 -8.29 -2.23
N ARG A 790 7.53 -7.35 -2.80
CA ARG A 790 6.50 -6.59 -2.07
C ARG A 790 5.09 -7.22 -2.16
N SER A 791 4.94 -8.54 -1.96
CA SER A 791 3.76 -9.27 -2.46
C SER A 791 2.91 -10.11 -1.49
N SER A 792 1.67 -10.37 -1.91
CA SER A 792 0.45 -10.70 -1.15
C SER A 792 -0.11 -12.11 -1.44
N ALA A 793 -0.54 -12.77 -0.34
CA ALA A 793 -1.50 -13.87 -0.19
C ALA A 793 -1.27 -14.60 1.15
N LYS A 794 -0.11 -14.37 1.79
CA LYS A 794 0.20 -14.89 3.15
C LYS A 794 0.90 -13.88 4.06
N ALA A 795 1.71 -12.99 3.49
CA ALA A 795 2.51 -12.02 4.26
C ALA A 795 1.89 -10.63 4.35
N ARG A 796 0.70 -10.38 3.78
CA ARG A 796 -0.02 -9.09 3.84
C ARG A 796 0.90 -7.86 3.65
N LEU A 797 1.63 -7.79 2.52
CA LEU A 797 2.61 -6.72 2.24
C LEU A 797 3.79 -6.62 3.24
N GLY A 798 4.11 -7.70 3.96
CA GLY A 798 5.24 -7.77 4.90
C GLY A 798 6.62 -7.61 4.26
N GLY A 799 6.74 -7.95 2.97
CA GLY A 799 8.00 -7.92 2.24
C GLY A 799 8.87 -9.15 2.52
N ARG A 800 9.71 -9.52 1.54
CA ARG A 800 10.70 -10.59 1.67
C ARG A 800 11.90 -10.27 0.77
N LEU A 801 13.09 -10.61 1.23
CA LEU A 801 14.31 -10.53 0.44
C LEU A 801 14.73 -11.92 -0.02
N PHE A 802 15.23 -12.00 -1.25
CA PHE A 802 15.82 -13.20 -1.80
C PHE A 802 17.25 -12.94 -2.23
N VAL A 803 18.15 -13.77 -1.72
CA VAL A 803 19.59 -13.68 -1.93
C VAL A 803 19.97 -14.64 -3.05
N TYR A 804 20.58 -14.13 -4.12
CA TYR A 804 21.04 -14.91 -5.27
C TYR A 804 22.56 -14.81 -5.39
N LEU A 805 23.21 -15.93 -5.70
CA LEU A 805 24.62 -16.00 -6.08
C LEU A 805 24.70 -16.19 -7.58
N LEU A 806 25.43 -15.32 -8.28
CA LEU A 806 25.59 -15.36 -9.73
C LEU A 806 26.92 -15.99 -10.17
#